data_AF-A0A6V8H7P1-F1
#
_entry.id   AF-A0A6V8H7P1-F1
#
_cell.length_a   1.000
_cell.length_b   1.000
_cell.length_c   1.000
_cell.angle_alpha   90.00
_cell.angle_beta   90.00
_cell.angle_gamma   90.00
#
_symmetry.space_group_name_H-M   'P 1'
#
loop_
_entity.id
_entity.type
_entity.pdbx_description
1 polymer ?
#
loop_
_entity_poly.entity_id
_entity_poly.type
_entity_poly.pdbx_seq_one_letter_code
_entity_poly.pdbx_strand_id
1 'polypeptide(L)'
;MATTFDEKIPYEKNGLQLYGLFKRGDQARALPLVVLLHGSGATATYFDNSAVSVVKNFHGLGHDVLNISRPGYAGNAIPTSEKPMSDSIPVFIDFIEKVYNEKSSAKKGNGGIVLFGHSLGGAFSLSITAEAQDRLPLLGVSALGCAPVQNSRLLLADPDPEPSNPRFIVETNPENIRKFMGEVEWLNVEALDPELVVQVFEPGIKAELREFSSNEFYDYLVNKVYPAIKIPVQYLCAEAEVVWDNEKEGRPIFDNLVSKFTNASEVDSAILPRGGHNYEFSLNYGLLWDKRKTFLEKLANKNATPSTNGGKDDIVKENVFTSVPVLDYAESASPSTRPAFLKALKAAVVNVGFFYLKNTGVPDKVQREFTEQSIALFNLPLEKKLEIEMVNSKHFLGYARLGQEVTALKNDYREQFDFATELPAPGPEEPLYRNLRGPNQWPDSQTLPHFRAAIESYMDHIDKLAESFKSLVAEALDLPPTAFNQFFDYPQQNKLKLIKYPEPVGSKPNEDTQGVGPHKDSCFLTFLMQGTPHTGLEVQNKAGTWLPVKPIPGTLVINIGRALEAITGGVCTATTHRVNLRTENYRDAQGNSLGPRYSFAIFQGVSLDLGVEKINISIPEHIKDLVKDEKVRSDAEATFNQMFNGNIGEGTLIARITSHQDVAQRWYPDLLAQALQAQKDKYQ
;
A
#
# COMPACT_ATOMS: atom_id res chain seq x y z
N MET A 1 -22.18 -12.30 1.84
CA MET A 1 -22.99 -13.47 1.38
C MET A 1 -22.13 -14.32 0.44
N ALA A 2 -22.08 -15.63 0.68
CA ALA A 2 -21.32 -16.60 -0.13
C ALA A 2 -21.80 -16.65 -1.58
N THR A 3 -20.91 -17.08 -2.49
CA THR A 3 -21.21 -17.12 -3.92
C THR A 3 -22.05 -18.33 -4.26
N THR A 4 -23.11 -18.15 -5.06
CA THR A 4 -23.81 -19.27 -5.68
C THR A 4 -22.95 -19.82 -6.83
N PHE A 5 -22.45 -21.04 -6.67
CA PHE A 5 -21.70 -21.75 -7.73
C PHE A 5 -22.63 -22.24 -8.83
N ASP A 6 -22.12 -22.29 -10.05
CA ASP A 6 -22.91 -22.72 -11.21
C ASP A 6 -22.97 -24.25 -11.30
N GLU A 7 -21.91 -24.93 -10.83
CA GLU A 7 -21.80 -26.39 -10.93
C GLU A 7 -20.95 -26.97 -9.80
N LYS A 8 -21.36 -28.15 -9.30
CA LYS A 8 -20.54 -29.02 -8.45
C LYS A 8 -20.09 -30.21 -9.30
N ILE A 9 -18.78 -30.36 -9.48
CA ILE A 9 -18.16 -31.35 -10.38
C ILE A 9 -17.50 -32.44 -9.53
N PRO A 10 -18.11 -33.64 -9.40
CA PRO A 10 -17.49 -34.76 -8.69
C PRO A 10 -16.36 -35.38 -9.53
N TYR A 11 -15.34 -35.90 -8.87
CA TYR A 11 -14.25 -36.64 -9.50
C TYR A 11 -13.74 -37.74 -8.58
N GLU A 12 -13.49 -38.91 -9.15
CA GLU A 12 -12.93 -40.05 -8.43
C GLU A 12 -11.83 -40.70 -9.27
N LYS A 13 -10.69 -40.96 -8.64
CA LYS A 13 -9.60 -41.75 -9.24
C LYS A 13 -8.81 -42.45 -8.14
N ASN A 14 -8.45 -43.71 -8.38
CA ASN A 14 -7.67 -44.53 -7.43
C ASN A 14 -8.29 -44.61 -6.02
N GLY A 15 -9.62 -44.60 -5.93
CA GLY A 15 -10.34 -44.61 -4.64
C GLY A 15 -10.31 -43.27 -3.88
N LEU A 16 -9.71 -42.22 -4.44
CA LEU A 16 -9.74 -40.87 -3.90
C LEU A 16 -10.89 -40.09 -4.56
N GLN A 17 -11.80 -39.57 -3.72
CA GLN A 17 -12.95 -38.79 -4.14
C GLN A 17 -12.74 -37.31 -3.78
N LEU A 18 -13.04 -36.43 -4.72
CA LEU A 18 -13.04 -34.98 -4.51
C LEU A 18 -14.15 -34.32 -5.34
N TYR A 19 -14.40 -33.04 -5.09
CA TYR A 19 -15.25 -32.26 -5.99
C TYR A 19 -14.75 -30.83 -6.15
N GLY A 20 -15.02 -30.25 -7.31
CA GLY A 20 -14.82 -28.83 -7.59
C GLY A 20 -16.14 -28.08 -7.57
N LEU A 21 -16.17 -26.90 -6.97
CA LEU A 21 -17.22 -25.91 -7.13
C LEU A 21 -16.75 -24.92 -8.18
N PHE A 22 -17.44 -24.90 -9.33
CA PHE A 22 -17.06 -24.09 -10.47
C PHE A 22 -17.95 -22.85 -10.56
N LYS A 23 -17.30 -21.70 -10.72
CA LYS A 23 -17.95 -20.44 -11.03
C LYS A 23 -17.42 -19.92 -12.36
N ARG A 24 -18.34 -19.70 -13.30
CA ARG A 24 -18.05 -19.23 -14.65
C ARG A 24 -17.86 -17.72 -14.63
N GLY A 25 -16.74 -17.27 -15.19
CA GLY A 25 -16.41 -15.87 -15.41
C GLY A 25 -16.89 -15.36 -16.77
N ASP A 26 -16.32 -14.22 -17.16
CA ASP A 26 -16.64 -13.50 -18.38
C ASP A 26 -16.20 -14.29 -19.63
N GLN A 27 -17.16 -14.81 -20.38
CA GLN A 27 -16.90 -15.64 -21.56
C GLN A 27 -16.38 -14.84 -22.76
N ALA A 28 -16.46 -13.51 -22.72
CA ALA A 28 -15.95 -12.66 -23.79
C ALA A 28 -14.43 -12.49 -23.74
N ARG A 29 -13.80 -12.77 -22.59
CA ARG A 29 -12.35 -12.60 -22.37
C ARG A 29 -11.70 -13.94 -22.02
N ALA A 30 -10.58 -14.24 -22.65
CA ALA A 30 -9.80 -15.45 -22.39
C ALA A 30 -8.91 -15.27 -21.16
N LEU A 31 -9.53 -15.11 -19.99
CA LEU A 31 -8.83 -14.91 -18.73
C LEU A 31 -8.35 -16.24 -18.13
N PRO A 32 -7.24 -16.25 -17.36
CA PRO A 32 -6.75 -17.46 -16.70
C PRO A 32 -7.80 -18.11 -15.79
N LEU A 33 -7.83 -19.45 -15.79
CA LEU A 33 -8.58 -20.22 -14.79
C LEU A 33 -7.90 -20.08 -13.43
N VAL A 34 -8.64 -19.59 -12.44
CA VAL A 34 -8.17 -19.51 -11.05
C VAL A 34 -8.57 -20.79 -10.32
N VAL A 35 -7.60 -21.51 -9.77
CA VAL A 35 -7.86 -22.72 -8.98
C VAL A 35 -7.51 -22.46 -7.52
N LEU A 36 -8.44 -22.75 -6.61
CA LEU A 36 -8.29 -22.53 -5.18
C LEU A 36 -8.19 -23.86 -4.43
N LEU A 37 -7.16 -24.02 -3.59
CA LEU A 37 -6.87 -25.22 -2.81
C LEU A 37 -6.70 -24.88 -1.32
N HIS A 38 -7.59 -25.44 -0.49
CA HIS A 38 -7.67 -25.11 0.94
C HIS A 38 -6.69 -25.94 1.79
N GLY A 39 -6.41 -25.45 3.00
CA GLY A 39 -5.57 -26.09 4.01
C GLY A 39 -6.13 -27.36 4.63
N SER A 40 -5.38 -27.93 5.57
CA SER A 40 -5.90 -28.98 6.46
C SER A 40 -6.90 -28.39 7.43
N GLY A 41 -7.89 -29.20 7.79
CA GLY A 41 -8.96 -28.79 8.70
C GLY A 41 -9.92 -27.73 8.14
N ALA A 42 -9.93 -27.55 6.82
CA ALA A 42 -10.84 -26.65 6.11
C ALA A 42 -11.53 -27.40 4.96
N THR A 43 -12.54 -26.77 4.34
CA THR A 43 -13.13 -27.24 3.07
C THR A 43 -13.06 -26.14 2.00
N ALA A 44 -13.60 -26.37 0.80
CA ALA A 44 -13.68 -25.33 -0.23
C ALA A 44 -14.41 -24.04 0.25
N THR A 45 -15.31 -24.12 1.23
CA THR A 45 -15.99 -22.94 1.82
C THR A 45 -15.02 -21.95 2.50
N TYR A 46 -13.78 -22.36 2.79
CA TYR A 46 -12.72 -21.47 3.27
C TYR A 46 -12.55 -20.22 2.39
N PHE A 47 -12.59 -20.42 1.07
CA PHE A 47 -12.42 -19.34 0.10
C PHE A 47 -13.72 -18.63 -0.28
N ASP A 48 -14.88 -19.09 0.21
CA ASP A 48 -16.17 -18.52 -0.13
C ASP A 48 -17.20 -18.76 0.97
N ASN A 49 -17.37 -17.75 1.82
CA ASN A 49 -18.32 -17.74 2.93
C ASN A 49 -18.90 -16.32 3.17
N SER A 50 -19.64 -16.14 4.27
CA SER A 50 -20.30 -14.87 4.57
C SER A 50 -19.33 -13.74 4.89
N ALA A 51 -18.21 -14.03 5.57
CA ALA A 51 -17.21 -13.07 6.01
C ALA A 51 -16.14 -12.79 4.93
N VAL A 52 -15.70 -13.82 4.20
CA VAL A 52 -14.64 -13.73 3.19
C VAL A 52 -15.04 -14.49 1.93
N SER A 53 -14.90 -13.86 0.77
CA SER A 53 -15.15 -14.52 -0.52
C SER A 53 -14.08 -14.19 -1.55
N VAL A 54 -13.04 -15.03 -1.58
CA VAL A 54 -11.98 -15.01 -2.59
C VAL A 54 -12.55 -15.38 -3.96
N VAL A 55 -13.52 -16.30 -4.00
CA VAL A 55 -14.23 -16.67 -5.23
C VAL A 55 -14.92 -15.46 -5.86
N LYS A 56 -15.69 -14.70 -5.08
CA LYS A 56 -16.37 -13.49 -5.57
C LYS A 56 -15.37 -12.46 -6.09
N ASN A 57 -14.23 -12.30 -5.42
CA ASN A 57 -13.22 -11.34 -5.82
C ASN A 57 -12.60 -11.67 -7.18
N PHE A 58 -12.19 -12.92 -7.42
CA PHE A 58 -11.66 -13.32 -8.74
C PHE A 58 -12.73 -13.38 -9.83
N HIS A 59 -13.93 -13.86 -9.51
CA HIS A 59 -15.07 -13.84 -10.43
C HIS A 59 -15.45 -12.41 -10.83
N GLY A 60 -15.38 -11.45 -9.90
CA GLY A 60 -15.62 -10.04 -10.16
C GLY A 60 -14.60 -9.41 -11.14
N LEU A 61 -13.41 -10.01 -11.28
CA LEU A 61 -12.44 -9.64 -12.31
C LEU A 61 -12.71 -10.32 -13.66
N GLY A 62 -13.68 -11.23 -13.72
CA GLY A 62 -14.10 -11.96 -14.91
C GLY A 62 -13.46 -13.34 -15.09
N HIS A 63 -12.70 -13.84 -14.10
CA HIS A 63 -12.06 -15.16 -14.21
C HIS A 63 -13.05 -16.29 -13.97
N ASP A 64 -12.85 -17.41 -14.67
CA ASP A 64 -13.37 -18.70 -14.22
C ASP A 64 -12.67 -19.08 -12.92
N VAL A 65 -13.42 -19.56 -11.94
CA VAL A 65 -12.90 -19.96 -10.63
C VAL A 65 -13.30 -21.40 -10.34
N LEU A 66 -12.31 -22.25 -10.06
CA LEU A 66 -12.45 -23.63 -9.62
C LEU A 66 -12.01 -23.74 -8.16
N ASN A 67 -12.95 -23.93 -7.25
CA ASN A 67 -12.68 -24.07 -5.82
C ASN A 67 -12.84 -25.54 -5.40
N ILE A 68 -11.76 -26.20 -4.98
CA ILE A 68 -11.73 -27.67 -4.88
C ILE A 68 -11.80 -28.11 -3.40
N SER A 69 -12.73 -29.03 -3.09
CA SER A 69 -12.74 -29.76 -1.82
C SER A 69 -11.90 -31.02 -1.95
N ARG A 70 -10.93 -31.21 -1.06
CA ARG A 70 -9.93 -32.28 -1.14
C ARG A 70 -10.48 -33.65 -0.67
N PRO A 71 -9.81 -34.77 -1.00
CA PRO A 71 -10.15 -36.08 -0.43
C PRO A 71 -10.22 -36.08 1.10
N GLY A 72 -11.24 -36.74 1.65
CA GLY A 72 -11.49 -36.82 3.10
C GLY A 72 -12.13 -35.61 3.78
N TYR A 73 -12.37 -34.50 3.05
CA TYR A 73 -13.06 -33.30 3.52
C TYR A 73 -14.43 -33.14 2.85
N ALA A 74 -15.32 -32.34 3.45
CA ALA A 74 -16.64 -32.02 2.92
C ALA A 74 -17.49 -33.26 2.57
N GLY A 75 -17.43 -34.27 3.45
CA GLY A 75 -18.16 -35.53 3.31
C GLY A 75 -17.53 -36.57 2.39
N ASN A 76 -16.37 -36.31 1.78
CA ASN A 76 -15.63 -37.31 1.02
C ASN A 76 -15.02 -38.40 1.93
N ALA A 77 -14.83 -39.60 1.38
CA ALA A 77 -14.19 -40.70 2.11
C ALA A 77 -12.76 -40.33 2.54
N ILE A 78 -12.39 -40.68 3.78
CA ILE A 78 -11.05 -40.46 4.30
C ILE A 78 -10.07 -41.39 3.58
N PRO A 79 -8.97 -40.85 3.00
CA PRO A 79 -7.94 -41.68 2.38
C PRO A 79 -7.36 -42.69 3.37
N THR A 80 -7.16 -43.93 2.91
CA THR A 80 -6.60 -45.03 3.74
C THR A 80 -5.08 -45.19 3.60
N SER A 81 -4.46 -44.44 2.69
CA SER A 81 -3.03 -44.47 2.46
C SER A 81 -2.25 -43.82 3.60
N GLU A 82 -1.01 -44.26 3.81
CA GLU A 82 -0.05 -43.61 4.70
C GLU A 82 0.55 -42.33 4.08
N LYS A 83 0.41 -42.14 2.76
CA LYS A 83 0.89 -40.96 2.01
C LYS A 83 -0.24 -40.25 1.24
N PRO A 84 -1.33 -39.85 1.93
CA PRO A 84 -2.53 -39.33 1.28
C PRO A 84 -2.31 -38.04 0.47
N MET A 85 -1.33 -37.19 0.84
CA MET A 85 -0.98 -36.01 0.06
C MET A 85 -0.29 -36.40 -1.24
N SER A 86 0.76 -37.21 -1.17
CA SER A 86 1.49 -37.67 -2.37
C SER A 86 0.55 -38.36 -3.37
N ASP A 87 -0.34 -39.22 -2.88
CA ASP A 87 -1.30 -39.96 -3.70
C ASP A 87 -2.36 -39.05 -4.35
N SER A 88 -2.66 -37.90 -3.74
CA SER A 88 -3.67 -36.96 -4.22
C SER A 88 -3.17 -36.02 -5.32
N ILE A 89 -1.86 -35.74 -5.39
CA ILE A 89 -1.27 -34.83 -6.39
C ILE A 89 -1.65 -35.21 -7.84
N PRO A 90 -1.44 -36.45 -8.32
CA PRO A 90 -1.83 -36.83 -9.67
C PRO A 90 -3.34 -36.73 -9.91
N VAL A 91 -4.16 -36.98 -8.87
CA VAL A 91 -5.62 -36.86 -8.94
C VAL A 91 -6.03 -35.39 -9.13
N PHE A 92 -5.39 -34.45 -8.43
CA PHE A 92 -5.61 -33.01 -8.65
C PHE A 92 -5.19 -32.57 -10.05
N ILE A 93 -4.02 -33.01 -10.54
CA ILE A 93 -3.54 -32.67 -11.88
C ILE A 93 -4.57 -33.11 -12.93
N ASP A 94 -5.02 -34.35 -12.87
CA ASP A 94 -5.99 -34.87 -13.82
C ASP A 94 -7.34 -34.16 -13.74
N PHE A 95 -7.79 -33.83 -12.52
CA PHE A 95 -9.04 -33.11 -12.32
C PHE A 95 -8.98 -31.67 -12.85
N ILE A 96 -7.90 -30.94 -12.55
CA ILE A 96 -7.67 -29.58 -13.04
C ILE A 96 -7.58 -29.60 -14.57
N GLU A 97 -6.84 -30.57 -15.14
CA GLU A 97 -6.76 -30.75 -16.59
C GLU A 97 -8.13 -30.98 -17.20
N LYS A 98 -8.95 -31.87 -16.61
CA LYS A 98 -10.31 -32.14 -17.06
C LYS A 98 -11.18 -30.87 -17.05
N VAL A 99 -11.20 -30.12 -15.95
CA VAL A 99 -12.01 -28.89 -15.82
C VAL A 99 -11.52 -27.81 -16.78
N TYR A 100 -10.21 -27.60 -16.88
CA TYR A 100 -9.62 -26.67 -17.84
C TYR A 100 -10.01 -27.05 -19.28
N ASN A 101 -9.99 -28.35 -19.60
CA ASN A 101 -10.27 -28.83 -20.94
C ASN A 101 -11.74 -28.78 -21.36
N GLU A 102 -12.65 -29.01 -20.42
CA GLU A 102 -14.08 -29.18 -20.70
C GLU A 102 -14.92 -27.94 -20.38
N LYS A 103 -14.47 -27.10 -19.44
CA LYS A 103 -15.32 -26.04 -18.86
C LYS A 103 -14.75 -24.64 -19.02
N SER A 104 -13.43 -24.49 -18.92
CA SER A 104 -12.77 -23.17 -18.85
C SER A 104 -12.85 -22.39 -20.16
N SER A 105 -13.24 -21.12 -20.08
CA SER A 105 -13.15 -20.16 -21.18
C SER A 105 -11.69 -19.86 -21.55
N ALA A 106 -10.76 -20.00 -20.60
CA ALA A 106 -9.33 -19.80 -20.80
C ALA A 106 -8.82 -20.64 -21.98
N LYS A 107 -9.21 -21.92 -22.06
CA LYS A 107 -8.82 -22.81 -23.15
C LYS A 107 -9.26 -22.32 -24.53
N LYS A 108 -10.43 -21.67 -24.64
CA LYS A 108 -10.96 -21.19 -25.92
C LYS A 108 -10.14 -20.03 -26.49
N GLY A 109 -9.36 -19.31 -25.67
CA GLY A 109 -8.54 -18.19 -26.13
C GLY A 109 -7.10 -18.22 -25.60
N ASN A 110 -6.53 -19.42 -25.39
CA ASN A 110 -5.15 -19.62 -24.91
C ASN A 110 -4.81 -18.97 -23.55
N GLY A 111 -5.81 -18.68 -22.71
CA GLY A 111 -5.58 -18.34 -21.31
C GLY A 111 -5.07 -19.56 -20.53
N GLY A 112 -4.18 -19.37 -19.57
CA GLY A 112 -3.63 -20.46 -18.76
C GLY A 112 -4.33 -20.68 -17.42
N ILE A 113 -3.63 -21.28 -16.47
CA ILE A 113 -4.12 -21.63 -15.13
C ILE A 113 -3.25 -20.93 -14.08
N VAL A 114 -3.87 -20.40 -13.02
CA VAL A 114 -3.16 -19.89 -11.85
C VAL A 114 -3.68 -20.60 -10.60
N LEU A 115 -2.77 -21.20 -9.84
CA LEU A 115 -3.09 -21.93 -8.61
C LEU A 115 -2.92 -21.00 -7.40
N PHE A 116 -3.89 -20.97 -6.49
CA PHE A 116 -3.80 -20.32 -5.19
C PHE A 116 -4.07 -21.35 -4.10
N GLY A 117 -3.11 -21.49 -3.19
CA GLY A 117 -3.18 -22.42 -2.07
C GLY A 117 -3.02 -21.74 -0.73
N HIS A 118 -3.73 -22.25 0.27
CA HIS A 118 -3.56 -21.93 1.69
C HIS A 118 -3.08 -23.17 2.44
N SER A 119 -2.11 -23.02 3.36
CA SER A 119 -1.61 -24.09 4.21
C SER A 119 -1.19 -25.33 3.39
N LEU A 120 -1.67 -26.53 3.74
CA LEU A 120 -1.44 -27.74 2.94
C LEU A 120 -1.91 -27.58 1.47
N GLY A 121 -2.93 -26.78 1.19
CA GLY A 121 -3.33 -26.40 -0.16
C GLY A 121 -2.26 -25.60 -0.92
N GLY A 122 -1.44 -24.83 -0.20
CA GLY A 122 -0.21 -24.22 -0.70
C GLY A 122 0.83 -25.28 -1.10
N ALA A 123 1.05 -26.29 -0.26
CA ALA A 123 1.94 -27.41 -0.58
C ALA A 123 1.47 -28.15 -1.85
N PHE A 124 0.17 -28.48 -1.92
CA PHE A 124 -0.43 -29.08 -3.11
C PHE A 124 -0.24 -28.20 -4.35
N SER A 125 -0.50 -26.90 -4.24
CA SER A 125 -0.37 -25.98 -5.39
C SER A 125 1.07 -25.97 -5.94
N LEU A 126 2.08 -25.95 -5.05
CA LEU A 126 3.49 -26.00 -5.43
C LEU A 126 3.85 -27.36 -6.04
N SER A 127 3.43 -28.47 -5.44
CA SER A 127 3.67 -29.83 -5.95
C SER A 127 3.03 -30.07 -7.31
N ILE A 128 1.75 -29.70 -7.47
CA ILE A 128 1.03 -29.74 -8.75
C ILE A 128 1.78 -28.92 -9.79
N THR A 129 2.28 -27.74 -9.41
CA THR A 129 3.05 -26.89 -10.33
C THR A 129 4.33 -27.58 -10.79
N ALA A 130 5.13 -28.09 -9.87
CA ALA A 130 6.39 -28.75 -10.20
C ALA A 130 6.19 -29.96 -11.13
N GLU A 131 5.16 -30.78 -10.87
CA GLU A 131 4.88 -32.00 -11.62
C GLU A 131 4.13 -31.77 -12.93
N ALA A 132 3.33 -30.70 -13.04
CA ALA A 132 2.44 -30.49 -14.17
C ALA A 132 2.74 -29.25 -15.02
N GLN A 133 3.72 -28.41 -14.70
CA GLN A 133 4.07 -27.22 -15.51
C GLN A 133 4.41 -27.51 -16.98
N ASP A 134 4.87 -28.73 -17.29
CA ASP A 134 5.15 -29.18 -18.66
C ASP A 134 3.94 -29.88 -19.33
N ARG A 135 2.87 -30.14 -18.56
CA ARG A 135 1.61 -30.79 -19.00
C ARG A 135 0.42 -29.83 -19.08
N LEU A 136 0.33 -28.90 -18.14
CA LEU A 136 -0.72 -27.91 -17.98
C LEU A 136 -0.21 -26.52 -18.35
N PRO A 137 -1.06 -25.64 -18.92
CA PRO A 137 -0.68 -24.26 -19.24
C PRO A 137 -0.66 -23.38 -17.97
N LEU A 138 0.21 -23.71 -17.01
CA LEU A 138 0.33 -22.98 -15.75
C LEU A 138 1.02 -21.63 -15.99
N LEU A 139 0.39 -20.54 -15.56
CA LEU A 139 0.97 -19.20 -15.67
C LEU A 139 1.67 -18.77 -14.39
N GLY A 140 1.28 -19.33 -13.24
CA GLY A 140 1.92 -19.07 -11.95
C GLY A 140 1.20 -19.77 -10.80
N VAL A 141 1.83 -19.71 -9.64
CA VAL A 141 1.34 -20.32 -8.40
C VAL A 141 1.52 -19.37 -7.22
N SER A 142 0.52 -19.28 -6.35
CA SER A 142 0.54 -18.51 -5.11
C SER A 142 0.29 -19.45 -3.93
N ALA A 143 1.21 -19.48 -2.97
CA ALA A 143 1.09 -20.28 -1.75
C ALA A 143 1.15 -19.37 -0.53
N LEU A 144 0.14 -19.46 0.33
CA LEU A 144 0.08 -18.79 1.62
C LEU A 144 0.22 -19.82 2.75
N GLY A 145 1.10 -19.55 3.69
CA GLY A 145 1.19 -20.25 4.96
C GLY A 145 1.64 -21.71 4.87
N CYS A 146 2.59 -21.97 3.98
CA CYS A 146 3.12 -23.31 3.71
C CYS A 146 4.63 -23.33 3.95
N ALA A 147 5.07 -23.17 5.20
CA ALA A 147 6.48 -23.21 5.59
C ALA A 147 6.81 -24.56 6.27
N PRO A 148 7.33 -25.57 5.54
CA PRO A 148 7.69 -26.84 6.15
C PRO A 148 8.91 -26.67 7.07
N VAL A 149 8.89 -27.34 8.23
CA VAL A 149 10.00 -27.33 9.21
C VAL A 149 10.38 -28.76 9.55
N GLN A 150 11.67 -29.10 9.48
CA GLN A 150 12.17 -30.43 9.85
C GLN A 150 11.87 -30.73 11.32
N ASN A 151 11.35 -31.93 11.59
CA ASN A 151 11.03 -32.43 12.92
C ASN A 151 9.97 -31.62 13.71
N SER A 152 9.17 -30.80 13.03
CA SER A 152 8.10 -30.04 13.68
C SER A 152 6.80 -30.86 13.81
N ARG A 153 6.35 -31.03 15.07
CA ARG A 153 5.05 -31.63 15.43
C ARG A 153 4.01 -30.57 15.84
N LEU A 154 4.19 -29.30 15.45
CA LEU A 154 3.39 -28.15 15.93
C LEU A 154 1.86 -28.37 15.91
N LEU A 155 1.36 -29.19 14.98
CA LEU A 155 -0.06 -29.49 14.76
C LEU A 155 -0.47 -30.88 15.21
N LEU A 156 0.36 -31.66 15.89
CA LEU A 156 0.02 -32.98 16.40
C LEU A 156 0.39 -33.03 17.89
N ALA A 157 -0.57 -33.36 18.77
CA ALA A 157 -0.28 -33.53 20.18
C ALA A 157 0.77 -34.64 20.39
N ASP A 158 1.76 -34.44 21.25
CA ASP A 158 2.77 -35.48 21.55
C ASP A 158 2.41 -36.21 22.86
N PRO A 159 2.44 -37.57 22.92
CA PRO A 159 2.48 -38.54 21.82
C PRO A 159 1.07 -38.99 21.40
N ASP A 160 0.68 -38.68 20.16
CA ASP A 160 -0.56 -39.18 19.54
C ASP A 160 -0.37 -40.61 19.01
N PRO A 161 -1.00 -41.65 19.61
CA PRO A 161 -0.84 -43.05 19.19
C PRO A 161 -1.37 -43.32 17.77
N GLU A 162 -1.03 -44.48 17.19
CA GLU A 162 -1.55 -44.94 15.89
C GLU A 162 -3.10 -44.93 15.84
N PRO A 163 -3.73 -44.64 14.69
CA PRO A 163 -5.05 -44.01 14.65
C PRO A 163 -6.17 -44.98 15.02
N SER A 164 -6.71 -44.84 16.23
CA SER A 164 -8.12 -45.17 16.49
C SER A 164 -9.06 -44.11 15.89
N ASN A 165 -8.57 -42.88 15.70
CA ASN A 165 -9.28 -41.77 15.04
C ASN A 165 -8.41 -41.18 13.92
N PRO A 166 -8.82 -41.29 12.64
CA PRO A 166 -8.05 -40.74 11.51
C PRO A 166 -8.12 -39.22 11.39
N ARG A 167 -9.02 -38.56 12.13
CA ARG A 167 -9.13 -37.09 12.21
C ARG A 167 -8.46 -36.55 13.47
N PHE A 168 -7.71 -35.47 13.31
CA PHE A 168 -7.09 -34.68 14.36
C PHE A 168 -8.04 -33.55 14.76
N ILE A 169 -8.27 -33.41 16.06
CA ILE A 169 -9.04 -32.32 16.63
C ILE A 169 -8.09 -31.47 17.46
N VAL A 170 -7.93 -30.20 17.08
CA VAL A 170 -7.31 -29.19 17.94
C VAL A 170 -8.37 -28.71 18.92
N GLU A 171 -8.09 -28.74 20.22
CA GLU A 171 -8.96 -28.11 21.21
C GLU A 171 -9.01 -26.60 21.00
N THR A 172 -10.22 -26.04 20.99
CA THR A 172 -10.48 -24.60 20.87
C THR A 172 -10.22 -23.89 22.20
N ASN A 173 -8.96 -23.81 22.60
CA ASN A 173 -8.51 -22.99 23.73
C ASN A 173 -7.88 -21.67 23.22
N PRO A 174 -7.83 -20.62 24.07
CA PRO A 174 -7.32 -19.30 23.66
C PRO A 174 -5.88 -19.32 23.12
N GLU A 175 -5.03 -20.23 23.61
CA GLU A 175 -3.64 -20.36 23.16
C GLU A 175 -3.58 -20.93 21.73
N ASN A 176 -4.35 -21.98 21.46
CA ASN A 176 -4.46 -22.56 20.11
C ASN A 176 -5.09 -21.56 19.14
N ILE A 177 -6.16 -20.86 19.54
CA ILE A 177 -6.77 -19.82 18.71
C ILE A 177 -5.75 -18.72 18.39
N ARG A 178 -5.01 -18.23 19.39
CA ARG A 178 -3.95 -17.23 19.18
C ARG A 178 -2.86 -17.73 18.23
N LYS A 179 -2.45 -18.99 18.35
CA LYS A 179 -1.50 -19.61 17.41
C LYS A 179 -2.09 -19.60 15.99
N PHE A 180 -3.20 -20.27 15.74
CA PHE A 180 -3.76 -20.41 14.39
C PHE A 180 -4.24 -19.11 13.74
N MET A 181 -4.91 -18.26 14.52
CA MET A 181 -5.61 -17.08 14.02
C MET A 181 -4.78 -15.79 14.21
N GLY A 182 -3.78 -15.81 15.09
CA GLY A 182 -3.06 -14.61 15.51
C GLY A 182 -3.75 -13.93 16.69
N GLU A 183 -3.27 -12.74 17.06
CA GLU A 183 -3.90 -11.95 18.12
C GLU A 183 -5.35 -11.62 17.77
N VAL A 184 -6.25 -11.70 18.76
CA VAL A 184 -7.70 -11.53 18.54
C VAL A 184 -8.01 -10.17 17.95
N GLU A 185 -7.28 -9.13 18.34
CA GLU A 185 -7.37 -7.77 17.81
C GLU A 185 -6.96 -7.62 16.33
N TRP A 186 -6.38 -8.65 15.71
CA TRP A 186 -6.00 -8.66 14.30
C TRP A 186 -7.04 -9.35 13.42
N LEU A 187 -8.06 -9.96 14.02
CA LEU A 187 -9.08 -10.74 13.34
C LEU A 187 -10.31 -9.91 13.01
N ASN A 188 -10.93 -10.21 11.87
CA ASN A 188 -12.31 -9.82 11.64
C ASN A 188 -13.18 -10.64 12.61
N VAL A 189 -13.82 -9.98 13.58
CA VAL A 189 -14.64 -10.65 14.60
C VAL A 189 -15.83 -11.41 13.99
N GLU A 190 -16.34 -10.98 12.83
CA GLU A 190 -17.37 -11.72 12.08
C GLU A 190 -16.87 -13.09 11.60
N ALA A 191 -15.57 -13.25 11.40
CA ALA A 191 -14.96 -14.52 11.03
C ALA A 191 -14.92 -15.55 12.18
N LEU A 192 -15.22 -15.12 13.41
CA LEU A 192 -15.31 -16.00 14.59
C LEU A 192 -16.75 -16.44 14.89
N ASP A 193 -17.70 -16.11 14.00
CA ASP A 193 -19.08 -16.57 14.14
C ASP A 193 -19.13 -18.12 14.20
N PRO A 194 -19.77 -18.71 15.23
CA PRO A 194 -19.78 -20.16 15.41
C PRO A 194 -20.40 -20.94 14.23
N GLU A 195 -21.42 -20.40 13.58
CA GLU A 195 -22.05 -21.05 12.43
C GLU A 195 -21.10 -21.04 11.22
N LEU A 196 -20.40 -19.92 11.02
CA LEU A 196 -19.38 -19.79 10.00
C LEU A 196 -18.20 -20.75 10.23
N VAL A 197 -17.70 -20.83 11.46
CA VAL A 197 -16.56 -21.70 11.82
C VAL A 197 -16.90 -23.16 11.52
N VAL A 198 -18.11 -23.64 11.84
CA VAL A 198 -18.56 -25.01 11.56
C VAL A 198 -18.67 -25.29 10.04
N GLN A 199 -18.96 -24.27 9.23
CA GLN A 199 -19.03 -24.43 7.77
C GLN A 199 -17.66 -24.42 7.10
N VAL A 200 -16.73 -23.63 7.64
CA VAL A 200 -15.39 -23.43 7.06
C VAL A 200 -14.43 -24.53 7.48
N PHE A 201 -14.45 -24.89 8.77
CA PHE A 201 -13.48 -25.76 9.40
C PHE A 201 -14.06 -27.14 9.71
N GLU A 202 -13.27 -28.17 9.45
CA GLU A 202 -13.55 -29.55 9.84
C GLU A 202 -12.33 -30.13 10.58
N PRO A 203 -12.46 -31.21 11.37
CA PRO A 203 -11.29 -31.89 11.93
C PRO A 203 -10.33 -32.35 10.82
N GLY A 204 -9.05 -31.94 10.93
CA GLY A 204 -8.03 -32.21 9.91
C GLY A 204 -7.65 -33.69 9.83
N ILE A 205 -7.12 -34.15 8.71
CA ILE A 205 -6.73 -35.56 8.54
C ILE A 205 -5.33 -35.77 9.13
N LYS A 206 -5.20 -36.65 10.14
CA LYS A 206 -3.92 -36.92 10.82
C LYS A 206 -2.83 -37.39 9.87
N ALA A 207 -3.20 -38.27 8.93
CA ALA A 207 -2.25 -38.83 7.97
C ALA A 207 -1.64 -37.75 7.06
N GLU A 208 -2.40 -36.72 6.65
CA GLU A 208 -1.85 -35.60 5.88
C GLU A 208 -0.87 -34.76 6.70
N LEU A 209 -1.20 -34.47 7.96
CA LEU A 209 -0.32 -33.72 8.84
C LEU A 209 0.96 -34.50 9.16
N ARG A 210 0.85 -35.81 9.39
CA ARG A 210 2.01 -36.71 9.62
C ARG A 210 2.90 -36.79 8.38
N GLU A 211 2.30 -36.93 7.19
CA GLU A 211 3.05 -36.92 5.94
C GLU A 211 3.74 -35.57 5.73
N PHE A 212 3.03 -34.45 5.86
CA PHE A 212 3.61 -33.11 5.71
C PHE A 212 4.78 -32.86 6.67
N SER A 213 4.68 -33.32 7.92
CA SER A 213 5.74 -33.24 8.93
C SER A 213 6.84 -34.29 8.78
N SER A 214 6.73 -35.23 7.82
CA SER A 214 7.74 -36.27 7.61
C SER A 214 8.98 -35.72 6.92
N ASN A 215 10.15 -36.29 7.24
CA ASN A 215 11.40 -35.93 6.55
C ASN A 215 11.32 -36.24 5.05
N GLU A 216 10.62 -37.32 4.67
CA GLU A 216 10.44 -37.70 3.27
C GLU A 216 9.68 -36.62 2.48
N PHE A 217 8.56 -36.13 3.02
CA PHE A 217 7.78 -35.09 2.36
C PHE A 217 8.47 -33.73 2.41
N TYR A 218 9.17 -33.41 3.52
CA TYR A 218 10.03 -32.23 3.59
C TYR A 218 11.07 -32.23 2.47
N ASP A 219 11.79 -33.35 2.28
CA ASP A 219 12.80 -33.48 1.24
C ASP A 219 12.18 -33.42 -0.16
N TYR A 220 11.01 -34.02 -0.36
CA TYR A 220 10.25 -33.88 -1.59
C TYR A 220 9.90 -32.41 -1.87
N LEU A 221 9.31 -31.69 -0.91
CA LEU A 221 8.86 -30.32 -1.11
C LEU A 221 10.04 -29.35 -1.27
N VAL A 222 11.02 -29.39 -0.37
CA VAL A 222 12.13 -28.41 -0.32
C VAL A 222 13.23 -28.72 -1.33
N ASN A 223 13.57 -30.00 -1.54
CA ASN A 223 14.70 -30.37 -2.41
C ASN A 223 14.27 -30.79 -3.81
N LYS A 224 13.01 -31.18 -4.04
CA LYS A 224 12.51 -31.53 -5.39
C LYS A 224 11.53 -30.51 -5.94
N VAL A 225 10.47 -30.15 -5.19
CA VAL A 225 9.39 -29.29 -5.71
C VAL A 225 9.86 -27.84 -5.88
N TYR A 226 10.40 -27.20 -4.83
CA TYR A 226 10.74 -25.76 -4.88
C TYR A 226 11.75 -25.45 -6.00
N PRO A 227 12.86 -26.21 -6.15
CA PRO A 227 13.82 -25.96 -7.22
C PRO A 227 13.29 -26.35 -8.61
N ALA A 228 12.26 -27.21 -8.71
CA ALA A 228 11.76 -27.65 -10.01
C ALA A 228 10.83 -26.64 -10.68
N ILE A 229 10.20 -25.72 -9.93
CA ILE A 229 9.25 -24.75 -10.48
C ILE A 229 9.98 -23.73 -11.35
N LYS A 230 9.53 -23.57 -12.61
CA LYS A 230 10.11 -22.65 -13.60
C LYS A 230 9.25 -21.41 -13.87
N ILE A 231 7.96 -21.48 -13.54
CA ILE A 231 7.00 -20.38 -13.74
C ILE A 231 7.03 -19.39 -12.55
N PRO A 232 6.40 -18.21 -12.66
CA PRO A 232 6.30 -17.27 -11.55
C PRO A 232 5.65 -17.87 -10.29
N VAL A 233 6.24 -17.55 -9.13
CA VAL A 233 5.79 -17.99 -7.81
C VAL A 233 5.49 -16.78 -6.93
N GLN A 234 4.37 -16.80 -6.22
CA GLN A 234 4.09 -15.94 -5.09
C GLN A 234 4.10 -16.78 -3.79
N TYR A 235 4.98 -16.48 -2.84
CA TYR A 235 5.16 -17.24 -1.60
C TYR A 235 4.99 -16.34 -0.38
N LEU A 236 3.88 -16.50 0.34
CA LEU A 236 3.43 -15.61 1.40
C LEU A 236 3.32 -16.36 2.73
N CYS A 237 3.63 -15.70 3.84
CA CYS A 237 3.33 -16.17 5.20
C CYS A 237 2.74 -15.03 6.03
N ALA A 238 1.96 -15.36 7.05
CA ALA A 238 1.48 -14.35 8.00
C ALA A 238 2.52 -14.06 9.10
N GLU A 239 2.46 -12.88 9.72
CA GLU A 239 3.36 -12.49 10.81
C GLU A 239 3.23 -13.45 12.00
N ALA A 240 2.01 -13.72 12.49
CA ALA A 240 1.85 -14.60 13.64
C ALA A 240 2.27 -16.04 13.32
N GLU A 241 2.15 -16.47 12.07
CA GLU A 241 2.56 -17.78 11.59
C GLU A 241 4.09 -17.96 11.61
N VAL A 242 4.85 -16.92 11.26
CA VAL A 242 6.32 -16.92 11.37
C VAL A 242 6.75 -16.75 12.85
N VAL A 243 5.87 -16.21 13.70
CA VAL A 243 6.07 -16.02 15.14
C VAL A 243 5.65 -17.25 15.97
N TRP A 244 5.15 -18.34 15.35
CA TRP A 244 4.96 -19.62 16.05
C TRP A 244 6.27 -20.14 16.67
N ASP A 245 7.41 -19.73 16.11
CA ASP A 245 8.76 -19.97 16.62
C ASP A 245 9.51 -18.65 16.93
N ASN A 246 8.83 -17.50 17.13
CA ASN A 246 9.39 -16.13 17.27
C ASN A 246 9.93 -15.51 15.95
N GLU A 247 9.59 -14.25 15.67
CA GLU A 247 9.97 -13.51 14.44
C GLU A 247 11.48 -13.58 14.14
N LYS A 248 12.30 -13.54 15.21
CA LYS A 248 13.77 -13.61 15.09
C LYS A 248 14.27 -14.94 14.52
N GLU A 249 13.56 -16.04 14.78
CA GLU A 249 13.95 -17.39 14.36
C GLU A 249 13.21 -17.82 13.09
N GLY A 250 11.95 -17.40 12.94
CA GLY A 250 11.11 -17.75 11.79
C GLY A 250 11.48 -17.03 10.48
N ARG A 251 11.91 -15.76 10.52
CA ARG A 251 12.29 -15.00 9.30
C ARG A 251 13.45 -15.65 8.53
N PRO A 252 14.55 -16.09 9.17
CA PRO A 252 15.58 -16.88 8.51
C PRO A 252 15.08 -18.16 7.85
N ILE A 253 14.12 -18.86 8.47
CA ILE A 253 13.51 -20.08 7.90
C ILE A 253 12.73 -19.74 6.64
N PHE A 254 11.89 -18.69 6.69
CA PHE A 254 11.15 -18.20 5.53
C PHE A 254 12.08 -17.78 4.39
N ASP A 255 13.11 -16.97 4.67
CA ASP A 255 14.07 -16.51 3.66
C ASP A 255 14.84 -17.70 3.05
N ASN A 256 15.21 -18.70 3.87
CA ASN A 256 15.84 -19.93 3.37
C ASN A 256 14.91 -20.73 2.46
N LEU A 257 13.63 -20.86 2.79
CA LEU A 257 12.64 -21.53 1.94
C LEU A 257 12.45 -20.79 0.61
N VAL A 258 12.29 -19.46 0.65
CA VAL A 258 12.19 -18.62 -0.55
C VAL A 258 13.42 -18.79 -1.45
N SER A 259 14.61 -18.90 -0.86
CA SER A 259 15.86 -19.10 -1.62
C SER A 259 15.91 -20.40 -2.42
N LYS A 260 15.03 -21.39 -2.14
CA LYS A 260 15.01 -22.68 -2.85
C LYS A 260 14.27 -22.63 -4.18
N PHE A 261 13.54 -21.55 -4.48
CA PHE A 261 12.90 -21.36 -5.79
C PHE A 261 13.94 -20.94 -6.86
N THR A 262 15.01 -21.72 -7.00
CA THR A 262 16.20 -21.33 -7.78
C THR A 262 15.95 -21.22 -9.28
N ASN A 263 14.94 -21.92 -9.80
CA ASN A 263 14.61 -21.93 -11.22
C ASN A 263 13.34 -21.15 -11.57
N ALA A 264 12.64 -20.60 -10.57
CA ALA A 264 11.43 -19.84 -10.81
C ALA A 264 11.78 -18.57 -11.61
N SER A 265 11.07 -18.33 -12.70
CA SER A 265 11.28 -17.13 -13.54
C SER A 265 11.00 -15.83 -12.79
N GLU A 266 10.22 -15.89 -11.72
CA GLU A 266 9.96 -14.77 -10.83
C GLU A 266 9.53 -15.29 -9.45
N VAL A 267 9.98 -14.63 -8.38
CA VAL A 267 9.58 -14.94 -7.00
C VAL A 267 9.09 -13.65 -6.32
N ASP A 268 7.78 -13.56 -6.09
CA ASP A 268 7.16 -12.55 -5.22
C ASP A 268 6.97 -13.16 -3.82
N SER A 269 7.61 -12.62 -2.80
CA SER A 269 7.49 -13.16 -1.45
C SER A 269 7.32 -12.08 -0.40
N ALA A 270 6.54 -12.38 0.64
CA ALA A 270 6.32 -11.45 1.74
C ALA A 270 5.84 -12.15 3.01
N ILE A 271 6.22 -11.59 4.16
CA ILE A 271 5.52 -11.80 5.43
C ILE A 271 4.45 -10.71 5.55
N LEU A 272 3.21 -11.12 5.78
CA LEU A 272 2.04 -10.26 5.85
C LEU A 272 1.79 -9.83 7.31
N PRO A 273 1.72 -8.52 7.60
CA PRO A 273 1.67 -8.04 8.98
C PRO A 273 0.30 -8.25 9.63
N ARG A 274 0.29 -8.40 10.95
CA ARG A 274 -0.88 -8.44 11.83
C ARG A 274 -1.97 -9.38 11.32
N GLY A 275 -1.63 -10.66 11.29
CA GLY A 275 -2.57 -11.76 11.00
C GLY A 275 -1.92 -13.10 11.32
N GLY A 276 -2.75 -14.13 11.48
CA GLY A 276 -2.29 -15.51 11.66
C GLY A 276 -2.37 -16.36 10.41
N HIS A 277 -2.16 -17.66 10.58
CA HIS A 277 -2.08 -18.65 9.50
C HIS A 277 -3.31 -18.64 8.58
N ASN A 278 -4.50 -18.34 9.10
CA ASN A 278 -5.70 -18.11 8.30
C ASN A 278 -5.87 -16.61 7.96
N TYR A 279 -4.90 -16.05 7.24
CA TYR A 279 -4.81 -14.60 7.01
C TYR A 279 -6.02 -14.02 6.29
N GLU A 280 -6.76 -14.83 5.54
CA GLU A 280 -8.06 -14.50 4.95
C GLU A 280 -9.04 -13.90 5.97
N PHE A 281 -8.97 -14.29 7.24
CA PHE A 281 -9.85 -13.81 8.31
C PHE A 281 -9.24 -12.65 9.13
N SER A 282 -8.08 -12.13 8.74
CA SER A 282 -7.49 -10.96 9.38
C SER A 282 -8.17 -9.65 8.94
N LEU A 283 -8.13 -8.62 9.78
CA LEU A 283 -8.51 -7.25 9.42
C LEU A 283 -7.70 -6.70 8.24
N ASN A 284 -6.52 -7.27 8.01
CA ASN A 284 -5.61 -6.90 6.93
C ASN A 284 -5.79 -7.77 5.67
N TYR A 285 -6.85 -8.57 5.55
CA TYR A 285 -7.13 -9.40 4.37
C TYR A 285 -7.00 -8.62 3.03
N GLY A 286 -7.34 -7.32 3.03
CA GLY A 286 -7.15 -6.45 1.86
C GLY A 286 -5.73 -6.47 1.30
N LEU A 287 -4.69 -6.58 2.14
CA LEU A 287 -3.30 -6.68 1.71
C LEU A 287 -3.01 -7.98 0.95
N LEU A 288 -3.56 -9.10 1.44
CA LEU A 288 -3.45 -10.40 0.76
C LEU A 288 -4.19 -10.37 -0.58
N TRP A 289 -5.38 -9.76 -0.61
CA TRP A 289 -6.14 -9.60 -1.84
C TRP A 289 -5.39 -8.76 -2.88
N ASP A 290 -4.86 -7.60 -2.49
CA ASP A 290 -4.10 -6.72 -3.40
C ASP A 290 -2.87 -7.42 -3.98
N LYS A 291 -2.16 -8.20 -3.17
CA LYS A 291 -1.03 -9.03 -3.62
C LYS A 291 -1.45 -10.09 -4.61
N ARG A 292 -2.51 -10.85 -4.33
CA ARG A 292 -3.01 -11.91 -5.23
C ARG A 292 -3.54 -11.33 -6.54
N LYS A 293 -4.26 -10.20 -6.47
CA LYS A 293 -4.75 -9.47 -7.64
C LYS A 293 -3.61 -8.99 -8.53
N THR A 294 -2.62 -8.31 -7.94
CA THR A 294 -1.45 -7.79 -8.67
C THR A 294 -0.67 -8.93 -9.35
N PHE A 295 -0.48 -10.04 -8.63
CA PHE A 295 0.16 -11.23 -9.19
C PHE A 295 -0.63 -11.77 -10.39
N LEU A 296 -1.93 -11.98 -10.25
CA LEU A 296 -2.78 -12.49 -11.33
C LEU A 296 -2.81 -11.58 -12.57
N GLU A 297 -2.95 -10.27 -12.38
CA GLU A 297 -2.94 -9.28 -13.47
C GLU A 297 -1.61 -9.29 -14.23
N LYS A 298 -0.49 -9.43 -13.51
CA LYS A 298 0.84 -9.55 -14.12
C LYS A 298 0.96 -10.79 -15.00
N LEU A 299 0.38 -11.91 -14.59
CA LEU A 299 0.41 -13.17 -15.34
C LEU A 299 -0.49 -13.15 -16.57
N ALA A 300 -1.66 -12.54 -16.46
CA ALA A 300 -2.59 -12.37 -17.58
C ALA A 300 -1.96 -11.50 -18.69
N ASN A 301 -1.26 -10.43 -18.32
CA ASN A 301 -0.65 -9.49 -19.29
C ASN A 301 0.58 -10.05 -20.02
N LYS A 302 1.32 -11.02 -19.43
CA LYS A 302 2.51 -11.62 -20.07
C LYS A 302 2.19 -12.67 -21.15
N ASN A 303 0.97 -13.24 -21.16
CA ASN A 303 0.60 -14.36 -22.05
C ASN A 303 -0.32 -13.98 -23.23
N ALA A 304 -0.59 -12.70 -23.44
CA ALA A 304 -1.30 -12.25 -24.63
C ALA A 304 -0.39 -12.39 -25.87
N THR A 305 -0.62 -13.40 -26.71
CA THR A 305 0.08 -13.59 -27.98
C THR A 305 -0.22 -12.43 -28.95
N PRO A 306 0.75 -11.92 -29.73
CA PRO A 306 0.48 -10.85 -30.69
C PRO A 306 -0.37 -11.39 -31.84
N SER A 307 -1.62 -10.95 -31.95
CA SER A 307 -2.46 -11.21 -33.10
C SER A 307 -1.95 -10.41 -34.30
N THR A 308 -1.40 -11.12 -35.28
CA THR A 308 -1.14 -10.60 -36.62
C THR A 308 -2.47 -10.38 -37.33
N ASN A 309 -2.99 -9.16 -37.27
CA ASN A 309 -3.86 -8.60 -38.32
C ASN A 309 -3.60 -7.10 -38.38
N GLY A 310 -2.98 -6.67 -39.49
CA GLY A 310 -2.79 -5.27 -39.80
C GLY A 310 -4.14 -4.57 -39.92
N GLY A 311 -4.46 -3.74 -38.94
CA GLY A 311 -5.68 -2.95 -38.92
C GLY A 311 -5.85 -2.24 -37.59
N LYS A 312 -5.15 -1.10 -37.43
CA LYS A 312 -5.39 -0.09 -36.37
C LYS A 312 -5.70 -0.65 -34.97
N ASP A 313 -4.73 -1.28 -34.32
CA ASP A 313 -4.73 -1.46 -32.86
C ASP A 313 -3.30 -1.35 -32.29
N ASP A 314 -2.54 -0.38 -32.81
CA ASP A 314 -1.61 0.36 -31.94
C ASP A 314 -2.47 1.30 -31.10
N ILE A 315 -2.14 1.43 -29.79
CA ILE A 315 -2.82 2.19 -28.70
C ILE A 315 -3.61 1.22 -27.80
N VAL A 316 -3.15 0.78 -26.62
CA VAL A 316 -2.70 1.56 -25.45
C VAL A 316 -1.56 0.83 -24.68
N LYS A 317 -0.30 1.18 -24.98
CA LYS A 317 0.71 1.37 -23.92
C LYS A 317 0.75 2.87 -23.67
N GLU A 318 -0.06 3.42 -22.77
CA GLU A 318 0.02 4.86 -22.46
C GLU A 318 0.21 5.12 -20.95
N ASN A 319 1.30 5.84 -20.67
CA ASN A 319 1.50 6.76 -19.55
C ASN A 319 1.79 6.21 -18.14
N VAL A 320 2.66 5.21 -18.02
CA VAL A 320 3.41 5.00 -16.77
C VAL A 320 4.71 5.81 -16.84
N PHE A 321 4.82 6.89 -16.06
CA PHE A 321 6.07 7.65 -16.01
C PHE A 321 7.19 6.82 -15.37
N THR A 322 8.40 6.95 -15.91
CA THR A 322 9.61 6.23 -15.45
C THR A 322 10.65 7.17 -14.86
N SER A 323 10.42 8.48 -14.92
CA SER A 323 11.26 9.52 -14.33
C SER A 323 10.43 10.74 -13.94
N VAL A 324 10.96 11.52 -12.99
CA VAL A 324 10.38 12.81 -12.58
C VAL A 324 10.91 13.90 -13.51
N PRO A 325 10.04 14.64 -14.23
CA PRO A 325 10.48 15.63 -15.21
C PRO A 325 11.09 16.87 -14.55
N VAL A 326 11.89 17.62 -15.31
CA VAL A 326 12.52 18.87 -14.88
C VAL A 326 11.99 20.00 -15.75
N LEU A 327 11.43 21.03 -15.13
CA LEU A 327 10.88 22.21 -15.78
C LEU A 327 11.73 23.44 -15.46
N ASP A 328 11.92 24.31 -16.45
CA ASP A 328 12.62 25.58 -16.29
C ASP A 328 11.63 26.72 -16.07
N TYR A 329 11.55 27.26 -14.85
CA TYR A 329 10.59 28.32 -14.54
C TYR A 329 10.85 29.60 -15.35
N ALA A 330 12.10 29.88 -15.73
CA ALA A 330 12.44 31.06 -16.51
C ALA A 330 11.81 31.04 -17.91
N GLU A 331 11.52 29.85 -18.46
CA GLU A 331 10.84 29.71 -19.75
C GLU A 331 9.38 30.17 -19.71
N SER A 332 8.78 30.31 -18.52
CA SER A 332 7.43 30.86 -18.38
C SER A 332 7.36 32.36 -18.71
N ALA A 333 8.46 33.10 -18.57
CA ALA A 333 8.46 34.56 -18.66
C ALA A 333 8.43 35.10 -20.11
N SER A 334 9.02 34.39 -21.07
CA SER A 334 9.09 34.85 -22.47
C SER A 334 7.91 34.32 -23.30
N PRO A 335 7.24 35.17 -24.12
CA PRO A 335 6.19 34.72 -25.03
C PRO A 335 6.63 33.60 -26.00
N SER A 336 7.91 33.54 -26.36
CA SER A 336 8.43 32.52 -27.28
C SER A 336 8.59 31.14 -26.65
N THR A 337 8.84 31.06 -25.33
CA THR A 337 9.10 29.81 -24.61
C THR A 337 7.91 29.37 -23.76
N ARG A 338 7.05 30.32 -23.34
CA ARG A 338 5.90 30.05 -22.48
C ARG A 338 4.98 28.95 -23.01
N PRO A 339 4.63 28.86 -24.32
CA PRO A 339 3.79 27.78 -24.81
C PRO A 339 4.40 26.38 -24.60
N ALA A 340 5.71 26.23 -24.79
CA ALA A 340 6.40 24.97 -24.57
C ALA A 340 6.45 24.62 -23.07
N PHE A 341 6.72 25.61 -22.21
CA PHE A 341 6.67 25.45 -20.76
C PHE A 341 5.28 25.02 -20.29
N LEU A 342 4.20 25.69 -20.72
CA LEU A 342 2.83 25.35 -20.35
C LEU A 342 2.44 23.95 -20.82
N LYS A 343 2.90 23.53 -22.00
CA LYS A 343 2.70 22.15 -22.49
C LYS A 343 3.43 21.12 -21.61
N ALA A 344 4.68 21.40 -21.22
CA ALA A 344 5.43 20.53 -20.31
C ALA A 344 4.80 20.47 -18.91
N LEU A 345 4.32 21.62 -18.41
CA LEU A 345 3.59 21.71 -17.15
C LEU A 345 2.29 20.92 -17.18
N LYS A 346 1.46 21.08 -18.23
CA LYS A 346 0.25 20.28 -18.47
C LYS A 346 0.57 18.79 -18.38
N ALA A 347 1.61 18.33 -19.08
CA ALA A 347 2.03 16.94 -19.06
C ALA A 347 2.46 16.46 -17.65
N ALA A 348 3.22 17.29 -16.92
CA ALA A 348 3.69 16.95 -15.57
C ALA A 348 2.55 16.88 -14.55
N VAL A 349 1.64 17.86 -14.52
CA VAL A 349 0.53 17.89 -13.55
C VAL A 349 -0.53 16.82 -13.83
N VAL A 350 -0.75 16.46 -15.11
CA VAL A 350 -1.73 15.45 -15.49
C VAL A 350 -1.19 14.03 -15.34
N ASN A 351 0.05 13.76 -15.76
CA ASN A 351 0.55 12.38 -15.86
C ASN A 351 1.46 11.95 -14.70
N VAL A 352 2.10 12.90 -14.03
CA VAL A 352 3.15 12.60 -13.04
C VAL A 352 2.79 13.08 -11.64
N GLY A 353 2.22 14.27 -11.49
CA GLY A 353 1.89 14.86 -10.19
C GLY A 353 3.11 15.29 -9.35
N PHE A 354 4.30 15.20 -9.93
CA PHE A 354 5.61 15.42 -9.29
C PHE A 354 6.61 15.90 -10.35
N PHE A 355 7.39 16.95 -10.09
CA PHE A 355 8.42 17.44 -11.02
C PHE A 355 9.44 18.33 -10.32
N TYR A 356 10.64 18.46 -10.88
CA TYR A 356 11.60 19.47 -10.46
C TYR A 356 11.33 20.79 -11.17
N LEU A 357 11.53 21.89 -10.46
CA LEU A 357 11.45 23.25 -10.97
C LEU A 357 12.78 23.96 -10.71
N LYS A 358 13.51 24.29 -11.78
CA LYS A 358 14.76 25.07 -11.70
C LYS A 358 14.51 26.54 -12.04
N ASN A 359 15.49 27.38 -11.76
CA ASN A 359 15.46 28.82 -12.06
C ASN A 359 14.23 29.53 -11.48
N THR A 360 13.85 29.17 -10.25
CA THR A 360 12.62 29.63 -9.57
C THR A 360 12.62 31.12 -9.20
N GLY A 361 13.76 31.80 -9.34
CA GLY A 361 13.95 33.19 -8.93
C GLY A 361 14.24 33.37 -7.44
N VAL A 362 14.29 32.29 -6.65
CA VAL A 362 14.73 32.34 -5.25
C VAL A 362 16.25 32.49 -5.19
N PRO A 363 16.81 33.59 -4.66
CA PRO A 363 18.25 33.80 -4.66
C PRO A 363 19.00 32.73 -3.85
N ASP A 364 20.14 32.26 -4.34
CA ASP A 364 20.97 31.25 -3.66
C ASP A 364 21.34 31.65 -2.23
N LYS A 365 21.59 32.94 -2.00
CA LYS A 365 21.87 33.49 -0.66
C LYS A 365 20.71 33.22 0.31
N VAL A 366 19.47 33.43 -0.13
CA VAL A 366 18.27 33.20 0.69
C VAL A 366 18.10 31.72 1.00
N GLN A 367 18.29 30.84 0.00
CA GLN A 367 18.20 29.38 0.20
C GLN A 367 19.27 28.88 1.17
N ARG A 368 20.50 29.39 1.06
CA ARG A 368 21.61 29.05 1.94
C ARG A 368 21.37 29.51 3.38
N GLU A 369 21.03 30.79 3.57
CA GLU A 369 20.75 31.35 4.90
C GLU A 369 19.60 30.61 5.59
N PHE A 370 18.52 30.34 4.85
CA PHE A 370 17.40 29.54 5.33
C PHE A 370 17.83 28.12 5.75
N THR A 371 18.64 27.44 4.94
CA THR A 371 19.12 26.08 5.23
C THR A 371 20.02 26.07 6.45
N GLU A 372 20.98 26.99 6.54
CA GLU A 372 21.89 27.13 7.67
C GLU A 372 21.15 27.40 8.98
N GLN A 373 20.19 28.32 8.98
CA GLN A 373 19.39 28.63 10.17
C GLN A 373 18.46 27.48 10.56
N SER A 374 17.89 26.77 9.58
CA SER A 374 17.06 25.58 9.84
C SER A 374 17.86 24.44 10.48
N ILE A 375 19.09 24.19 10.00
CA ILE A 375 19.99 23.21 10.60
C ILE A 375 20.43 23.65 12.01
N ALA A 376 20.73 24.94 12.19
CA ALA A 376 21.06 25.50 13.51
C ALA A 376 19.94 25.28 14.53
N LEU A 377 18.67 25.44 14.11
CA LEU A 377 17.50 25.15 14.94
C LEU A 377 17.46 23.69 15.40
N PHE A 378 17.68 22.72 14.51
CA PHE A 378 17.71 21.30 14.87
C PHE A 378 18.85 20.92 15.82
N ASN A 379 19.96 21.69 15.77
CA ASN A 379 21.15 21.49 16.60
C ASN A 379 21.03 22.14 17.99
N LEU A 380 19.95 22.88 18.28
CA LEU A 380 19.71 23.37 19.62
C LEU A 380 19.54 22.21 20.63
N PRO A 381 19.92 22.41 21.90
CA PRO A 381 19.59 21.49 22.99
C PRO A 381 18.08 21.21 23.02
N LEU A 382 17.69 20.00 23.43
CA LEU A 382 16.29 19.58 23.44
C LEU A 382 15.44 20.56 24.28
N GLU A 383 15.96 21.03 25.40
CA GLU A 383 15.29 21.97 26.30
C GLU A 383 14.88 23.24 25.57
N LYS A 384 15.75 23.76 24.69
CA LYS A 384 15.46 24.94 23.86
C LYS A 384 14.47 24.66 22.75
N LYS A 385 14.48 23.47 22.17
CA LYS A 385 13.47 23.07 21.17
C LYS A 385 12.09 22.91 21.80
N LEU A 386 12.01 22.44 23.05
CA LEU A 386 10.78 22.26 23.80
C LEU A 386 10.11 23.58 24.21
N GLU A 387 10.86 24.68 24.30
CA GLU A 387 10.28 26.03 24.52
C GLU A 387 9.26 26.40 23.44
N ILE A 388 9.44 25.88 22.22
CA ILE A 388 8.54 26.09 21.07
C ILE A 388 7.83 24.79 20.63
N GLU A 389 7.62 23.84 21.55
CA GLU A 389 6.88 22.60 21.28
C GLU A 389 5.45 22.85 20.78
N MET A 390 4.99 22.04 19.82
CA MET A 390 3.68 22.21 19.19
C MET A 390 2.53 22.23 20.20
N VAL A 391 2.64 21.48 21.30
CA VAL A 391 1.67 21.49 22.41
C VAL A 391 1.44 22.89 23.00
N ASN A 392 2.39 23.81 22.88
CA ASN A 392 2.26 25.19 23.36
C ASN A 392 1.47 26.09 22.41
N SER A 393 1.09 25.61 21.21
CA SER A 393 0.35 26.37 20.21
C SER A 393 -0.98 25.72 19.87
N LYS A 394 -2.08 26.42 20.15
CA LYS A 394 -3.40 26.05 19.65
C LYS A 394 -3.51 26.06 18.12
N HIS A 395 -2.48 26.55 17.41
CA HIS A 395 -2.40 26.63 15.95
C HIS A 395 -1.67 25.46 15.29
N PHE A 396 -1.23 24.46 16.07
CA PHE A 396 -0.48 23.30 15.58
C PHE A 396 0.82 23.71 14.85
N LEU A 397 1.47 24.76 15.35
CA LEU A 397 2.77 25.25 14.88
C LEU A 397 3.79 25.10 15.99
N GLY A 398 4.98 24.58 15.68
CA GLY A 398 6.04 24.35 16.66
C GLY A 398 6.80 23.05 16.44
N TYR A 399 7.60 22.68 17.43
CA TYR A 399 8.43 21.48 17.44
C TYR A 399 7.60 20.21 17.70
N ALA A 400 7.84 19.16 16.90
CA ALA A 400 7.37 17.80 17.14
C ALA A 400 8.58 16.85 17.25
N ARG A 401 8.55 16.01 18.29
CA ARG A 401 9.71 15.19 18.67
C ARG A 401 9.95 14.05 17.66
N LEU A 402 11.18 13.52 17.69
CA LEU A 402 11.54 12.33 16.91
C LEU A 402 10.55 11.19 17.15
N GLY A 403 9.92 10.69 16.08
CA GLY A 403 9.04 9.53 16.14
C GLY A 403 7.62 9.79 16.65
N GLN A 404 7.22 11.05 16.84
CA GLN A 404 5.86 11.38 17.28
C GLN A 404 4.81 11.33 16.16
N GLU A 405 5.21 11.61 14.93
CA GLU A 405 4.28 11.61 13.79
C GLU A 405 3.98 10.17 13.34
N VAL A 406 2.74 9.92 12.94
CA VAL A 406 2.29 8.60 12.47
C VAL A 406 1.76 8.72 11.06
N THR A 407 2.35 7.98 10.12
CA THR A 407 1.88 7.85 8.75
C THR A 407 1.70 6.38 8.40
N ALA A 408 0.60 6.04 7.73
CA ALA A 408 0.27 4.66 7.37
C ALA A 408 0.35 3.68 8.57
N LEU A 409 -0.13 4.13 9.74
CA LEU A 409 -0.17 3.37 11.01
C LEU A 409 1.21 2.98 11.58
N LYS A 410 2.29 3.61 11.11
CA LYS A 410 3.65 3.44 11.64
C LYS A 410 4.24 4.80 12.02
N ASN A 411 5.10 4.81 13.03
CA ASN A 411 5.80 6.03 13.43
C ASN A 411 6.79 6.44 12.34
N ASP A 412 6.77 7.72 12.01
CA ASP A 412 7.72 8.34 11.09
C ASP A 412 9.04 8.59 11.80
N TYR A 413 10.15 8.05 11.28
CA TYR A 413 11.47 8.25 11.87
C TYR A 413 12.05 9.63 11.50
N ARG A 414 11.40 10.68 12.01
CA ARG A 414 11.76 12.08 11.78
C ARG A 414 11.48 12.96 12.98
N GLU A 415 12.26 14.02 13.07
CA GLU A 415 12.08 15.17 13.95
C GLU A 415 11.63 16.36 13.07
N GLN A 416 10.68 17.20 13.51
CA GLN A 416 10.20 18.31 12.68
C GLN A 416 9.84 19.58 13.44
N PHE A 417 9.83 20.72 12.73
CA PHE A 417 9.24 21.98 13.17
C PHE A 417 8.24 22.47 12.13
N ASP A 418 7.05 22.85 12.59
CA ASP A 418 5.99 23.41 11.77
C ASP A 418 5.92 24.93 11.98
N PHE A 419 6.18 25.69 10.91
CA PHE A 419 6.02 27.14 10.82
C PHE A 419 4.98 27.49 9.75
N ALA A 420 4.71 28.77 9.55
CA ALA A 420 3.79 29.26 8.55
C ALA A 420 4.08 30.72 8.15
N THR A 421 3.45 31.20 7.08
CA THR A 421 3.39 32.64 6.80
C THR A 421 2.80 33.35 8.03
N GLU A 422 3.48 34.36 8.57
CA GLU A 422 3.08 34.98 9.82
C GLU A 422 1.69 35.62 9.71
N LEU A 423 0.78 35.26 10.61
CA LEU A 423 -0.53 35.89 10.74
C LEU A 423 -0.90 36.07 12.21
N PRO A 424 -1.75 37.07 12.54
CA PRO A 424 -2.30 37.18 13.88
C PRO A 424 -3.21 35.97 14.19
N ALA A 425 -3.46 35.74 15.47
CA ALA A 425 -4.47 34.77 15.90
C ALA A 425 -5.87 35.23 15.44
N PRO A 426 -6.79 34.31 15.11
CA PRO A 426 -8.17 34.64 14.82
C PRO A 426 -8.85 35.28 16.02
N GLY A 427 -9.88 36.09 15.75
CA GLY A 427 -10.71 36.71 16.80
C GLY A 427 -11.48 35.68 17.63
N PRO A 428 -11.97 36.06 18.82
CA PRO A 428 -12.68 35.14 19.72
C PRO A 428 -14.02 34.64 19.16
N GLU A 429 -14.63 35.40 18.24
CA GLU A 429 -15.92 35.07 17.61
C GLU A 429 -15.77 34.25 16.32
N GLU A 430 -14.53 34.00 15.86
CA GLU A 430 -14.29 33.18 14.67
C GLU A 430 -14.56 31.70 14.95
N PRO A 431 -15.00 30.92 13.93
CA PRO A 431 -15.19 29.49 14.07
C PRO A 431 -13.91 28.79 14.58
N LEU A 432 -14.06 27.76 15.41
CA LEU A 432 -12.92 27.08 16.06
C LEU A 432 -11.84 26.61 15.08
N TYR A 433 -12.23 26.13 13.89
CA TYR A 433 -11.29 25.68 12.87
C TYR A 433 -10.38 26.79 12.34
N ARG A 434 -10.75 28.07 12.48
CA ARG A 434 -9.86 29.19 12.15
C ARG A 434 -8.61 29.21 13.01
N ASN A 435 -8.62 28.57 14.18
CA ASN A 435 -7.40 28.40 14.97
C ASN A 435 -6.35 27.51 14.27
N LEU A 436 -6.66 26.78 13.20
CA LEU A 436 -5.62 26.15 12.35
C LEU A 436 -4.67 27.18 11.72
N ARG A 437 -5.05 28.46 11.76
CA ARG A 437 -4.23 29.60 11.36
C ARG A 437 -3.90 30.46 12.58
N GLY A 438 -2.70 31.04 12.58
CA GLY A 438 -2.24 31.90 13.67
C GLY A 438 -0.72 32.11 13.68
N PRO A 439 -0.19 32.75 14.74
CA PRO A 439 1.21 33.13 14.83
C PRO A 439 2.13 31.91 15.03
N ASN A 440 3.37 32.05 14.56
CA ASN A 440 4.42 31.07 14.79
C ASN A 440 4.95 31.11 16.23
N GLN A 441 5.54 30.00 16.67
CA GLN A 441 6.36 29.94 17.87
C GLN A 441 7.84 30.11 17.49
N TRP A 442 8.37 31.31 17.67
CA TRP A 442 9.76 31.62 17.32
C TRP A 442 10.73 31.23 18.44
N PRO A 443 11.91 30.65 18.11
CA PRO A 443 12.95 30.44 19.11
C PRO A 443 13.42 31.79 19.68
N ASP A 444 13.96 31.78 20.89
CA ASP A 444 14.51 32.98 21.52
C ASP A 444 15.57 33.64 20.62
N SER A 445 15.36 34.93 20.34
CA SER A 445 16.25 35.76 19.52
C SER A 445 17.66 35.89 20.08
N GLN A 446 17.89 35.68 21.38
CA GLN A 446 19.26 35.62 21.92
C GLN A 446 19.95 34.30 21.57
N THR A 447 19.19 33.23 21.39
CA THR A 447 19.68 31.90 21.05
C THR A 447 19.90 31.75 19.53
N LEU A 448 18.96 32.23 18.71
CA LEU A 448 19.04 32.22 17.24
C LEU A 448 18.59 33.56 16.62
N PRO A 449 19.44 34.60 16.64
CA PRO A 449 19.06 35.98 16.27
C PRO A 449 18.63 36.16 14.82
N HIS A 450 19.13 35.33 13.90
CA HIS A 450 18.88 35.46 12.46
C HIS A 450 17.82 34.49 11.93
N PHE A 451 17.30 33.59 12.78
CA PHE A 451 16.42 32.52 12.35
C PHE A 451 15.12 33.05 11.74
N ARG A 452 14.37 33.86 12.50
CA ARG A 452 13.08 34.41 12.05
C ARG A 452 13.20 35.12 10.70
N ALA A 453 14.18 36.02 10.58
CA ALA A 453 14.41 36.77 9.34
C ALA A 453 14.73 35.87 8.14
N ALA A 454 15.50 34.79 8.34
CA ALA A 454 15.81 33.83 7.28
C ALA A 454 14.59 33.00 6.86
N ILE A 455 13.77 32.56 7.82
CA ILE A 455 12.53 31.82 7.56
C ILE A 455 11.53 32.71 6.81
N GLU A 456 11.24 33.90 7.33
CA GLU A 456 10.31 34.86 6.71
C GLU A 456 10.78 35.26 5.30
N SER A 457 12.07 35.56 5.12
CA SER A 457 12.63 35.89 3.80
C SER A 457 12.45 34.75 2.78
N TYR A 458 12.71 33.50 3.16
CA TYR A 458 12.51 32.37 2.26
C TYR A 458 11.04 32.13 1.95
N MET A 459 10.16 32.17 2.97
CA MET A 459 8.73 32.00 2.78
C MET A 459 8.15 33.09 1.87
N ASP A 460 8.55 34.36 2.01
CA ASP A 460 8.12 35.45 1.14
C ASP A 460 8.45 35.22 -0.35
N HIS A 461 9.60 34.59 -0.64
CA HIS A 461 9.97 34.25 -2.02
C HIS A 461 9.13 33.09 -2.56
N ILE A 462 8.89 32.08 -1.72
CA ILE A 462 8.07 30.92 -2.11
C ILE A 462 6.60 31.29 -2.23
N ASP A 463 6.08 32.20 -1.41
CA ASP A 463 4.69 32.67 -1.48
C ASP A 463 4.44 33.40 -2.82
N LYS A 464 5.39 34.26 -3.25
CA LYS A 464 5.34 34.91 -4.57
C LYS A 464 5.43 33.90 -5.73
N LEU A 465 6.33 32.91 -5.60
CA LEU A 465 6.45 31.83 -6.57
C LEU A 465 5.14 31.03 -6.65
N ALA A 466 4.56 30.67 -5.52
CA ALA A 466 3.34 29.87 -5.43
C ALA A 466 2.13 30.59 -6.03
N GLU A 467 2.02 31.91 -5.83
CA GLU A 467 0.97 32.73 -6.45
C GLU A 467 1.09 32.77 -7.99
N SER A 468 2.30 32.98 -8.49
CA SER A 468 2.59 32.93 -9.94
C SER A 468 2.34 31.53 -10.52
N PHE A 469 2.81 30.50 -9.82
CA PHE A 469 2.75 29.12 -10.29
C PHE A 469 1.32 28.58 -10.30
N LYS A 470 0.48 28.97 -9.34
CA LYS A 470 -0.97 28.72 -9.36
C LYS A 470 -1.61 29.23 -10.66
N SER A 471 -1.23 30.43 -11.11
CA SER A 471 -1.73 31.01 -12.37
C SER A 471 -1.24 30.22 -13.59
N LEU A 472 0.02 29.78 -13.59
CA LEU A 472 0.60 28.93 -14.64
C LEU A 472 -0.07 27.56 -14.72
N VAL A 473 -0.44 26.96 -13.59
CA VAL A 473 -1.18 25.69 -13.57
C VAL A 473 -2.57 25.89 -14.20
N ALA A 474 -3.26 27.02 -13.91
CA ALA A 474 -4.54 27.31 -14.56
C ALA A 474 -4.39 27.46 -16.08
N GLU A 475 -3.42 28.24 -16.54
CA GLU A 475 -3.12 28.40 -17.97
C GLU A 475 -2.72 27.07 -18.63
N ALA A 476 -1.95 26.24 -17.93
CA ALA A 476 -1.58 24.91 -18.40
C ALA A 476 -2.77 23.95 -18.45
N LEU A 477 -3.94 24.30 -17.91
CA LEU A 477 -5.20 23.57 -18.09
C LEU A 477 -6.15 24.32 -19.03
N ASP A 478 -5.64 25.28 -19.79
CA ASP A 478 -6.38 26.16 -20.70
C ASP A 478 -7.53 26.92 -19.99
N LEU A 479 -7.34 27.23 -18.70
CA LEU A 479 -8.23 28.06 -17.89
C LEU A 479 -7.73 29.50 -17.82
N PRO A 480 -8.59 30.47 -17.44
CA PRO A 480 -8.13 31.80 -17.06
C PRO A 480 -7.07 31.73 -15.95
N PRO A 481 -6.00 32.55 -15.99
CA PRO A 481 -4.94 32.53 -14.97
C PRO A 481 -5.44 32.71 -13.53
N THR A 482 -6.60 33.35 -13.36
CA THR A 482 -7.23 33.62 -12.06
C THR A 482 -8.21 32.55 -11.60
N ALA A 483 -8.42 31.47 -12.36
CA ALA A 483 -9.50 30.50 -12.12
C ALA A 483 -9.47 29.86 -10.73
N PHE A 484 -8.27 29.70 -10.15
CA PHE A 484 -8.10 29.11 -8.83
C PHE A 484 -8.16 30.11 -7.67
N ASN A 485 -8.15 31.42 -7.91
CA ASN A 485 -8.06 32.44 -6.85
C ASN A 485 -9.18 32.35 -5.81
N GLN A 486 -10.38 31.95 -6.25
CA GLN A 486 -11.56 31.78 -5.41
C GLN A 486 -11.42 30.68 -4.33
N PHE A 487 -10.43 29.79 -4.44
CA PHE A 487 -10.25 28.67 -3.53
C PHE A 487 -9.27 28.95 -2.38
N PHE A 488 -8.75 30.17 -2.25
CA PHE A 488 -7.73 30.53 -1.28
C PHE A 488 -8.21 31.64 -0.35
N ASP A 489 -7.72 31.64 0.89
CA ASP A 489 -7.94 32.74 1.82
C ASP A 489 -7.05 33.94 1.44
N TYR A 490 -7.51 35.16 1.76
CA TYR A 490 -6.70 36.36 1.70
C TYR A 490 -6.76 37.12 3.05
N PRO A 491 -5.61 37.39 3.71
CA PRO A 491 -4.27 36.90 3.36
C PRO A 491 -4.19 35.38 3.47
N GLN A 492 -3.28 34.76 2.71
CA GLN A 492 -3.05 33.31 2.75
C GLN A 492 -2.04 32.94 3.83
N GLN A 493 -2.18 31.75 4.43
CA GLN A 493 -1.14 31.19 5.32
C GLN A 493 -0.60 29.88 4.77
N ASN A 494 0.54 29.95 4.07
CA ASN A 494 1.24 28.73 3.66
C ASN A 494 1.95 28.13 4.88
N LYS A 495 1.98 26.80 4.96
CA LYS A 495 2.61 26.07 6.08
C LYS A 495 4.01 25.62 5.66
N LEU A 496 4.98 25.74 6.54
CA LEU A 496 6.35 25.28 6.36
C LEU A 496 6.63 24.13 7.32
N LYS A 497 7.16 23.03 6.81
CA LYS A 497 7.76 21.97 7.62
C LYS A 497 9.26 21.94 7.42
N LEU A 498 10.01 22.14 8.50
CA LEU A 498 11.41 21.80 8.58
C LEU A 498 11.50 20.37 9.09
N ILE A 499 12.17 19.48 8.36
CA ILE A 499 12.20 18.05 8.70
C ILE A 499 13.63 17.56 8.72
N LYS A 500 13.98 16.84 9.79
CA LYS A 500 15.24 16.12 9.96
C LYS A 500 14.97 14.63 10.07
N TYR A 501 15.64 13.86 9.22
CA TYR A 501 15.69 12.41 9.31
C TYR A 501 17.08 12.02 9.81
N PRO A 502 17.19 11.49 11.04
CA PRO A 502 18.45 10.93 11.51
C PRO A 502 18.82 9.69 10.69
N GLU A 503 20.12 9.41 10.62
CA GLU A 503 20.59 8.12 10.12
C GLU A 503 19.99 7.00 11.01
N PRO A 504 19.29 6.01 10.42
CA PRO A 504 18.68 4.95 11.21
C PRO A 504 19.74 4.09 11.89
N VAL A 505 19.52 3.79 13.17
CA VAL A 505 20.42 2.95 13.96
C VAL A 505 19.97 1.49 13.82
N GLY A 506 20.88 0.63 13.36
CA GLY A 506 20.63 -0.82 13.30
C GLY A 506 19.85 -1.32 12.09
N SER A 507 19.59 -0.47 11.08
CA SER A 507 18.99 -0.88 9.81
C SER A 507 19.95 -1.72 8.97
N LYS A 508 19.48 -2.87 8.45
CA LYS A 508 20.29 -3.71 7.57
C LYS A 508 20.41 -3.06 6.17
N PRO A 509 21.47 -3.37 5.40
CA PRO A 509 21.56 -2.95 4.01
C PRO A 509 20.33 -3.40 3.22
N ASN A 510 19.79 -2.53 2.36
CA ASN A 510 18.60 -2.77 1.53
C ASN A 510 17.26 -2.99 2.29
N GLU A 511 17.20 -2.72 3.59
CA GLU A 511 15.97 -2.82 4.38
C GLU A 511 15.20 -1.49 4.39
N ASP A 512 13.97 -1.51 3.85
CA ASP A 512 13.07 -0.35 3.85
C ASP A 512 12.81 0.12 5.29
N THR A 513 13.23 1.35 5.60
CA THR A 513 13.02 1.98 6.91
C THR A 513 12.17 3.22 6.74
N GLN A 514 11.04 3.30 7.44
CA GLN A 514 10.09 4.41 7.26
C GLN A 514 10.62 5.71 7.88
N GLY A 515 10.93 6.69 7.02
CA GLY A 515 11.10 8.07 7.44
C GLY A 515 9.78 8.81 7.41
N VAL A 516 9.02 8.65 6.32
CA VAL A 516 7.57 8.98 6.22
C VAL A 516 6.90 7.90 5.38
N GLY A 517 5.78 7.37 5.85
CA GLY A 517 5.02 6.34 5.13
C GLY A 517 4.45 6.81 3.77
N PRO A 518 3.98 5.88 2.92
CA PRO A 518 3.27 6.23 1.69
C PRO A 518 2.05 7.13 1.95
N HIS A 519 2.01 8.30 1.33
CA HIS A 519 0.89 9.25 1.46
C HIS A 519 0.78 10.18 0.24
N LYS A 520 -0.32 10.95 0.20
CA LYS A 520 -0.51 12.11 -0.67
C LYS A 520 -0.71 13.34 0.20
N ASP A 521 -0.14 14.49 -0.19
CA ASP A 521 -0.34 15.75 0.54
C ASP A 521 -1.78 16.24 0.42
N SER A 522 -2.35 16.80 1.49
CA SER A 522 -3.73 17.31 1.48
C SER A 522 -3.87 18.71 0.85
N CYS A 523 -2.78 19.42 0.60
CA CYS A 523 -2.78 20.81 0.14
C CYS A 523 -3.08 20.94 -1.37
N PHE A 524 -2.92 22.15 -1.92
CA PHE A 524 -3.04 22.44 -3.35
C PHE A 524 -1.74 22.11 -4.08
N LEU A 525 -0.64 22.76 -3.68
CA LEU A 525 0.72 22.54 -4.19
C LEU A 525 1.69 22.42 -3.01
N THR A 526 2.71 21.60 -3.17
CA THR A 526 3.86 21.50 -2.25
C THR A 526 5.11 21.99 -2.97
N PHE A 527 5.91 22.80 -2.29
CA PHE A 527 7.22 23.30 -2.73
C PHE A 527 8.28 22.73 -1.78
N LEU A 528 9.03 21.73 -2.24
CA LEU A 528 9.99 21.01 -1.42
C LEU A 528 11.43 21.35 -1.84
N MET A 529 12.22 21.85 -0.88
CA MET A 529 13.67 21.93 -1.00
C MET A 529 14.31 20.71 -0.33
N GLN A 530 15.08 19.94 -1.11
CA GLN A 530 15.89 18.84 -0.60
C GLN A 530 17.23 19.40 -0.08
N GLY A 531 17.28 19.76 1.21
CA GLY A 531 18.40 20.50 1.81
C GLY A 531 19.73 19.74 1.91
N THR A 532 19.76 18.45 1.56
CA THR A 532 20.95 17.58 1.63
C THR A 532 20.93 16.55 0.49
N PRO A 533 22.08 15.95 0.12
CA PRO A 533 22.20 15.10 -1.07
C PRO A 533 21.60 13.67 -0.94
N HIS A 534 20.87 13.38 0.13
CA HIS A 534 20.29 12.07 0.41
C HIS A 534 19.20 11.67 -0.61
N THR A 535 19.18 10.40 -1.02
CA THR A 535 18.28 9.87 -2.07
C THR A 535 17.01 9.21 -1.54
N GLY A 536 16.58 9.54 -0.33
CA GLY A 536 15.49 8.84 0.36
C GLY A 536 14.06 9.23 -0.04
N LEU A 537 13.83 10.24 -0.88
CA LEU A 537 12.48 10.57 -1.35
C LEU A 537 12.12 9.66 -2.53
N GLU A 538 10.96 9.02 -2.46
CA GLU A 538 10.46 8.13 -3.52
C GLU A 538 9.02 8.50 -3.90
N VAL A 539 8.71 8.44 -5.20
CA VAL A 539 7.38 8.67 -5.75
C VAL A 539 6.88 7.40 -6.43
N GLN A 540 5.61 7.04 -6.24
CA GLN A 540 5.02 5.84 -6.82
C GLN A 540 4.37 6.16 -8.17
N ASN A 541 4.78 5.47 -9.24
CA ASN A 541 4.10 5.60 -10.53
C ASN A 541 2.79 4.79 -10.58
N LYS A 542 2.02 4.95 -11.66
CA LYS A 542 0.73 4.25 -11.85
C LYS A 542 0.85 2.72 -11.93
N ALA A 543 2.04 2.17 -12.14
CA ALA A 543 2.32 0.73 -12.06
C ALA A 543 2.72 0.25 -10.66
N GLY A 544 2.62 1.11 -9.64
CA GLY A 544 2.99 0.79 -8.26
C GLY A 544 4.49 0.81 -7.98
N THR A 545 5.33 1.18 -8.96
CA THR A 545 6.79 1.21 -8.82
C THR A 545 7.24 2.49 -8.13
N TRP A 546 8.08 2.35 -7.10
CA TRP A 546 8.73 3.46 -6.42
C TRP A 546 9.94 3.96 -7.21
N LEU A 547 9.93 5.24 -7.57
CA LEU A 547 11.00 5.91 -8.31
C LEU A 547 11.71 6.91 -7.39
N PRO A 548 13.05 6.90 -7.34
CA PRO A 548 13.80 7.83 -6.50
C PRO A 548 13.72 9.27 -7.05
N VAL A 549 13.48 10.22 -6.16
CA VAL A 549 13.51 11.67 -6.42
C VAL A 549 14.85 12.20 -5.88
N LYS A 550 15.91 11.96 -6.65
CA LYS A 550 17.28 12.33 -6.27
C LYS A 550 17.44 13.85 -6.20
N PRO A 551 18.07 14.42 -5.14
CA PRO A 551 18.30 15.86 -5.07
C PRO A 551 19.05 16.40 -6.30
N ILE A 552 18.48 17.44 -6.91
CA ILE A 552 19.13 18.21 -7.98
C ILE A 552 19.41 19.62 -7.43
N PRO A 553 20.68 20.03 -7.28
CA PRO A 553 21.04 21.36 -6.79
C PRO A 553 20.36 22.48 -7.58
N GLY A 554 19.88 23.51 -6.88
CA GLY A 554 19.21 24.67 -7.50
C GLY A 554 17.78 24.41 -7.97
N THR A 555 17.17 23.29 -7.56
CA THR A 555 15.78 22.96 -7.91
C THR A 555 14.90 22.84 -6.68
N LEU A 556 13.62 23.14 -6.86
CA LEU A 556 12.56 22.72 -5.95
C LEU A 556 11.86 21.50 -6.54
N VAL A 557 11.46 20.56 -5.70
CA VAL A 557 10.51 19.53 -6.07
C VAL A 557 9.11 20.09 -5.87
N ILE A 558 8.28 20.05 -6.90
CA ILE A 558 6.87 20.44 -6.85
C ILE A 558 6.02 19.19 -6.93
N ASN A 559 5.05 19.07 -6.04
CA ASN A 559 4.04 18.03 -6.14
C ASN A 559 2.62 18.55 -5.95
N ILE A 560 1.70 17.86 -6.60
CA ILE A 560 0.27 18.14 -6.57
C ILE A 560 -0.32 17.50 -5.33
N GLY A 561 -1.11 18.27 -4.58
CA GLY A 561 -1.85 17.76 -3.43
C GLY A 561 -3.30 17.44 -3.76
N ARG A 562 -3.98 16.77 -2.83
CA ARG A 562 -5.34 16.26 -2.98
C ARG A 562 -6.38 17.35 -3.20
N ALA A 563 -6.16 18.57 -2.71
CA ALA A 563 -7.10 19.67 -2.95
C ALA A 563 -7.16 20.03 -4.44
N LEU A 564 -6.01 20.10 -5.13
CA LEU A 564 -5.97 20.39 -6.57
C LEU A 564 -6.50 19.20 -7.40
N GLU A 565 -6.17 17.97 -7.01
CA GLU A 565 -6.75 16.75 -7.61
C GLU A 565 -8.28 16.78 -7.54
N ALA A 566 -8.85 17.10 -6.37
CA ALA A 566 -10.29 17.19 -6.18
C ALA A 566 -10.94 18.37 -6.94
N ILE A 567 -10.37 19.59 -6.83
CA ILE A 567 -10.89 20.79 -7.52
C ILE A 567 -10.93 20.60 -9.05
N THR A 568 -10.00 19.83 -9.61
CA THR A 568 -9.93 19.59 -11.06
C THR A 568 -10.64 18.31 -11.50
N GLY A 569 -11.37 17.64 -10.62
CA GLY A 569 -12.07 16.39 -10.94
C GLY A 569 -11.13 15.25 -11.37
N GLY A 570 -9.93 15.20 -10.78
CA GLY A 570 -8.92 14.17 -11.05
C GLY A 570 -8.00 14.46 -12.25
N VAL A 571 -8.13 15.63 -12.90
CA VAL A 571 -7.25 16.01 -14.02
C VAL A 571 -5.80 16.18 -13.56
N CYS A 572 -5.57 16.90 -12.46
CA CYS A 572 -4.26 16.95 -11.84
C CYS A 572 -4.09 15.74 -10.93
N THR A 573 -3.02 14.96 -11.12
CA THR A 573 -2.76 13.76 -10.32
C THR A 573 -2.04 14.14 -9.03
N ALA A 574 -2.59 13.83 -7.86
CA ALA A 574 -1.82 13.85 -6.61
C ALA A 574 -1.12 12.51 -6.45
N THR A 575 0.22 12.50 -6.44
CA THR A 575 0.99 11.25 -6.53
C THR A 575 1.47 10.78 -5.17
N THR A 576 1.26 9.49 -4.90
CA THR A 576 1.73 8.86 -3.66
C THR A 576 3.25 8.94 -3.58
N HIS A 577 3.76 9.42 -2.46
CA HIS A 577 5.19 9.52 -2.20
C HIS A 577 5.51 9.06 -0.78
N ARG A 578 6.78 8.73 -0.53
CA ARG A 578 7.28 8.30 0.79
C ARG A 578 8.72 8.77 1.02
N VAL A 579 9.17 8.71 2.26
CA VAL A 579 10.58 8.85 2.60
C VAL A 579 11.11 7.54 3.17
N ASN A 580 12.11 6.98 2.51
CA ASN A 580 12.77 5.76 2.88
C ASN A 580 14.20 6.01 3.37
N LEU A 581 14.52 5.44 4.53
CA LEU A 581 15.77 5.65 5.24
C LEU A 581 16.78 4.52 5.04
N ARG A 582 16.65 3.69 4.00
CA ARG A 582 17.65 2.63 3.71
C ARG A 582 19.08 3.16 3.84
N THR A 583 19.98 2.36 4.41
CA THR A 583 21.35 2.77 4.76
C THR A 583 22.10 3.36 3.57
N GLU A 584 21.90 2.87 2.35
CA GLU A 584 22.51 3.41 1.13
C GLU A 584 22.07 4.84 0.78
N ASN A 585 20.89 5.29 1.22
CA ASN A 585 20.43 6.67 1.02
C ASN A 585 21.19 7.68 1.91
N TYR A 586 21.96 7.19 2.89
CA TYR A 586 22.80 7.94 3.82
C TYR A 586 24.29 7.79 3.52
N ARG A 587 24.64 7.33 2.32
CA ARG A 587 26.02 7.14 1.89
C ARG A 587 26.31 7.98 0.64
N ASP A 588 27.50 8.58 0.59
CA ASP A 588 28.01 9.17 -0.65
C ASP A 588 28.47 8.07 -1.64
N ALA A 589 28.94 8.48 -2.82
CA ALA A 589 29.42 7.56 -3.84
C ALA A 589 30.69 6.77 -3.41
N GLN A 590 31.35 7.20 -2.34
CA GLN A 590 32.54 6.58 -1.75
C GLN A 590 32.20 5.72 -0.51
N GLY A 591 30.93 5.68 -0.09
CA GLY A 591 30.48 4.94 1.08
C GLY A 591 30.65 5.67 2.42
N ASN A 592 30.96 6.98 2.43
CA ASN A 592 31.01 7.77 3.66
C ASN A 592 29.61 8.18 4.11
N SER A 593 29.38 8.32 5.43
CA SER A 593 28.10 8.83 5.94
C SER A 593 27.89 10.29 5.53
N LEU A 594 26.67 10.59 5.07
CA LEU A 594 26.21 11.94 4.75
C LEU A 594 25.67 12.69 5.97
N GLY A 595 25.60 12.04 7.14
CA GLY A 595 24.96 12.58 8.34
C GLY A 595 23.42 12.57 8.24
N PRO A 596 22.70 13.45 8.97
CA PRO A 596 21.24 13.51 8.90
C PRO A 596 20.76 14.16 7.60
N ARG A 597 19.60 13.69 7.10
CA ARG A 597 18.91 14.30 5.96
C ARG A 597 18.02 15.43 6.43
N TYR A 598 18.13 16.58 5.76
CA TYR A 598 17.21 17.70 5.93
C TYR A 598 16.30 17.89 4.72
N SER A 599 15.03 18.21 4.96
CA SER A 599 14.03 18.49 3.92
C SER A 599 13.10 19.60 4.40
N PHE A 600 12.80 20.54 3.50
CA PHE A 600 12.04 21.75 3.85
C PHE A 600 10.86 21.89 2.89
N ALA A 601 9.65 21.64 3.37
CA ALA A 601 8.45 21.60 2.54
C ALA A 601 7.52 22.75 2.88
N ILE A 602 7.12 23.53 1.87
CA ILE A 602 6.09 24.56 1.99
C ILE A 602 4.81 24.09 1.30
N PHE A 603 3.70 24.10 2.03
CA PHE A 603 2.40 23.63 1.58
C PHE A 603 1.49 24.83 1.34
N GLN A 604 1.03 24.97 0.09
CA GLN A 604 0.03 25.95 -0.30
C GLN A 604 -1.35 25.33 -0.07
N GLY A 605 -2.02 25.67 1.04
CA GLY A 605 -3.36 25.16 1.36
C GLY A 605 -4.49 25.87 0.62
N VAL A 606 -5.69 25.31 0.64
CA VAL A 606 -6.93 26.00 0.19
C VAL A 606 -7.61 26.71 1.37
N SER A 607 -8.61 27.55 1.10
CA SER A 607 -9.41 28.23 2.11
C SER A 607 -10.05 27.20 3.05
N LEU A 608 -10.01 27.49 4.36
CA LEU A 608 -10.69 26.67 5.36
C LEU A 608 -12.21 26.74 5.24
N ASP A 609 -12.76 27.78 4.61
CA ASP A 609 -14.22 27.93 4.41
C ASP A 609 -14.68 27.32 3.08
N LEU A 610 -13.81 26.60 2.37
CA LEU A 610 -14.15 26.01 1.09
C LEU A 610 -15.06 24.80 1.32
N GLY A 611 -16.30 24.88 0.80
CA GLY A 611 -17.26 23.79 0.75
C GLY A 611 -17.50 23.34 -0.69
N VAL A 612 -18.19 22.21 -0.87
CA VAL A 612 -18.56 21.63 -2.18
C VAL A 612 -19.25 22.67 -3.06
N GLU A 613 -20.14 23.47 -2.48
CA GLU A 613 -20.94 24.48 -3.16
C GLU A 613 -20.11 25.63 -3.76
N LYS A 614 -18.90 25.84 -3.26
CA LYS A 614 -17.97 26.88 -3.75
C LYS A 614 -17.05 26.37 -4.85
N ILE A 615 -17.01 25.06 -5.13
CA ILE A 615 -16.21 24.49 -6.22
C ILE A 615 -17.00 24.62 -7.52
N ASN A 616 -16.91 25.80 -8.13
CA ASN A 616 -17.48 26.09 -9.44
C ASN A 616 -16.36 26.38 -10.45
N ILE A 617 -15.71 25.32 -10.93
CA ILE A 617 -14.72 25.41 -12.00
C ILE A 617 -15.06 24.42 -13.11
N SER A 618 -15.22 24.92 -14.33
CA SER A 618 -15.48 24.10 -15.50
C SER A 618 -14.18 23.82 -16.23
N ILE A 619 -13.61 22.64 -16.02
CA ILE A 619 -12.46 22.17 -16.79
C ILE A 619 -12.87 21.97 -18.26
N PRO A 620 -12.12 22.49 -19.25
CA PRO A 620 -12.42 22.27 -20.67
C PRO A 620 -12.45 20.77 -21.02
N GLU A 621 -13.36 20.37 -21.92
CA GLU A 621 -13.58 18.95 -22.21
C GLU A 621 -12.33 18.26 -22.76
N HIS A 622 -11.60 18.92 -23.67
CA HIS A 622 -10.35 18.38 -24.22
C HIS A 622 -9.24 18.21 -23.17
N ILE A 623 -9.36 18.86 -22.00
CA ILE A 623 -8.47 18.67 -20.85
C ILE A 623 -8.94 17.48 -20.00
N LYS A 624 -10.25 17.32 -19.78
CA LYS A 624 -10.79 16.13 -19.09
C LYS A 624 -10.49 14.85 -19.86
N ASP A 625 -10.51 14.92 -21.19
CA ASP A 625 -10.20 13.80 -22.09
C ASP A 625 -8.74 13.31 -21.97
N LEU A 626 -7.86 14.09 -21.34
CA LEU A 626 -6.50 13.66 -21.02
C LEU A 626 -6.47 12.57 -19.94
N VAL A 627 -7.50 12.49 -19.08
CA VAL A 627 -7.65 11.44 -18.08
C VAL A 627 -8.57 10.36 -18.61
N LYS A 628 -7.97 9.29 -19.15
CA LYS A 628 -8.69 8.10 -19.64
C LYS A 628 -8.99 7.06 -18.55
N ASP A 629 -8.45 7.26 -17.35
CA ASP A 629 -8.55 6.31 -16.23
C ASP A 629 -9.75 6.65 -15.33
N GLU A 630 -10.82 5.85 -15.42
CA GLU A 630 -12.02 6.02 -14.59
C GLU A 630 -11.73 5.85 -13.09
N LYS A 631 -10.70 5.08 -12.70
CA LYS A 631 -10.32 4.91 -11.30
C LYS A 631 -9.73 6.19 -10.72
N VAL A 632 -8.95 6.94 -11.50
CA VAL A 632 -8.43 8.26 -11.07
C VAL A 632 -9.59 9.23 -10.84
N ARG A 633 -10.62 9.19 -11.69
CA ARG A 633 -11.83 10.01 -11.52
C ARG A 633 -12.62 9.58 -10.27
N SER A 634 -12.85 8.28 -10.06
CA SER A 634 -13.55 7.79 -8.86
C SER A 634 -12.78 8.06 -7.57
N ASP A 635 -11.45 7.92 -7.58
CA ASP A 635 -10.59 8.22 -6.43
C ASP A 635 -10.60 9.72 -6.14
N ALA A 636 -10.61 10.58 -7.16
CA ALA A 636 -10.76 12.02 -7.00
C ALA A 636 -12.15 12.39 -6.46
N GLU A 637 -13.22 11.75 -6.93
CA GLU A 637 -14.58 11.94 -6.41
C GLU A 637 -14.71 11.44 -4.96
N ALA A 638 -14.12 10.29 -4.62
CA ALA A 638 -14.08 9.79 -3.24
C ALA A 638 -13.28 10.73 -2.34
N THR A 639 -12.15 11.26 -2.82
CA THR A 639 -11.36 12.29 -2.15
C THR A 639 -12.19 13.55 -1.92
N PHE A 640 -12.92 13.97 -2.95
CA PHE A 640 -13.77 15.14 -2.91
C PHE A 640 -14.86 14.95 -1.85
N ASN A 641 -15.57 13.83 -1.89
CA ASN A 641 -16.58 13.51 -0.89
C ASN A 641 -15.97 13.40 0.52
N GLN A 642 -14.75 12.89 0.68
CA GLN A 642 -14.14 12.79 2.01
C GLN A 642 -13.64 14.15 2.53
N MET A 643 -13.02 14.97 1.68
CA MET A 643 -12.38 16.23 2.05
C MET A 643 -13.40 17.37 2.21
N PHE A 644 -14.48 17.35 1.43
CA PHE A 644 -15.47 18.43 1.36
C PHE A 644 -16.86 18.04 1.90
N ASN A 645 -17.04 16.86 2.52
CA ASN A 645 -18.31 16.55 3.19
C ASN A 645 -18.47 17.39 4.46
N GLY A 646 -19.15 18.54 4.31
CA GLY A 646 -19.27 19.58 5.32
C GLY A 646 -18.31 20.75 5.04
N ASN A 647 -17.63 21.23 6.06
CA ASN A 647 -16.66 22.32 5.98
C ASN A 647 -15.22 21.77 6.07
N ILE A 648 -14.35 22.05 5.08
CA ILE A 648 -12.94 21.60 5.08
C ILE A 648 -12.24 21.98 6.38
N GLY A 649 -12.51 23.19 6.90
CA GLY A 649 -11.91 23.68 8.12
C GLY A 649 -12.20 22.76 9.30
N GLU A 650 -13.46 22.36 9.47
CA GLU A 650 -13.87 21.47 10.55
C GLU A 650 -13.23 20.09 10.39
N GLY A 651 -13.30 19.50 9.19
CA GLY A 651 -12.66 18.21 8.91
C GLY A 651 -11.16 18.23 9.18
N THR A 652 -10.49 19.32 8.78
CA THR A 652 -9.05 19.52 9.01
C THR A 652 -8.73 19.69 10.50
N LEU A 653 -9.58 20.42 11.24
CA LEU A 653 -9.40 20.61 12.68
C LEU A 653 -9.54 19.28 13.42
N ILE A 654 -10.58 18.50 13.11
CA ILE A 654 -10.79 17.17 13.71
C ILE A 654 -9.61 16.25 13.38
N ALA A 655 -9.14 16.23 12.13
CA ALA A 655 -7.95 15.47 11.76
C ALA A 655 -6.74 15.87 12.61
N ARG A 656 -6.46 17.18 12.75
CA ARG A 656 -5.37 17.67 13.59
C ARG A 656 -5.53 17.32 15.06
N ILE A 657 -6.74 17.43 15.60
CA ILE A 657 -7.04 17.06 16.99
C ILE A 657 -6.78 15.58 17.26
N THR A 658 -7.19 14.71 16.34
CA THR A 658 -6.99 13.26 16.50
C THR A 658 -5.53 12.82 16.31
N SER A 659 -4.77 13.52 15.46
CA SER A 659 -3.34 13.25 15.24
C SER A 659 -2.42 13.87 16.29
N HIS A 660 -2.80 15.01 16.88
CA HIS A 660 -2.03 15.76 17.88
C HIS A 660 -2.82 15.87 19.18
N GLN A 661 -3.05 14.71 19.81
CA GLN A 661 -3.92 14.61 20.98
C GLN A 661 -3.38 15.37 22.19
N ASP A 662 -2.08 15.59 22.28
CA ASP A 662 -1.44 16.42 23.31
C ASP A 662 -1.80 17.90 23.15
N VAL A 663 -1.70 18.45 21.93
CA VAL A 663 -2.17 19.80 21.59
C VAL A 663 -3.66 19.90 21.89
N ALA A 664 -4.45 18.92 21.46
CA ALA A 664 -5.89 18.91 21.64
C ALA A 664 -6.30 18.79 23.10
N GLN A 665 -5.61 17.99 23.90
CA GLN A 665 -5.88 17.86 25.33
C GLN A 665 -5.68 19.18 26.07
N ARG A 666 -4.73 20.02 25.62
CA ARG A 666 -4.46 21.32 26.22
C ARG A 666 -5.40 22.43 25.73
N TRP A 667 -5.71 22.47 24.44
CA TRP A 667 -6.40 23.61 23.82
C TRP A 667 -7.84 23.32 23.36
N TYR A 668 -8.19 22.05 23.15
CA TYR A 668 -9.47 21.59 22.61
C TYR A 668 -10.01 20.33 23.33
N PRO A 669 -10.01 20.26 24.68
CA PRO A 669 -10.27 19.02 25.41
C PRO A 669 -11.66 18.42 25.14
N ASP A 670 -12.69 19.26 25.04
CA ASP A 670 -14.06 18.81 24.78
C ASP A 670 -14.19 18.24 23.36
N LEU A 671 -13.57 18.91 22.38
CA LEU A 671 -13.60 18.47 20.98
C LEU A 671 -12.78 17.19 20.76
N LEU A 672 -11.68 17.02 21.51
CA LEU A 672 -10.94 15.76 21.54
C LEU A 672 -11.80 14.61 22.07
N ALA A 673 -12.50 14.81 23.19
CA ALA A 673 -13.38 13.80 23.76
C ALA A 673 -14.48 13.40 22.79
N GLN A 674 -15.11 14.38 22.13
CA GLN A 674 -16.12 14.13 21.10
C GLN A 674 -15.56 13.37 19.90
N ALA A 675 -14.39 13.79 19.38
CA ALA A 675 -13.77 13.15 18.23
C ALA A 675 -13.38 11.69 18.51
N LEU A 676 -12.82 11.40 19.69
CA LEU A 676 -12.46 10.03 20.09
C LEU A 676 -13.70 9.17 20.34
N GLN A 677 -14.79 9.73 20.88
CA GLN A 677 -16.04 9.00 21.03
C GLN A 677 -16.67 8.67 19.67
N ALA A 678 -16.75 9.65 18.76
CA ALA A 678 -17.26 9.44 17.41
C ALA A 678 -16.44 8.41 16.63
N GLN A 679 -15.12 8.34 16.86
CA GLN A 679 -14.30 7.24 16.33
C GLN A 679 -14.75 5.90 16.90
N LYS A 680 -14.90 5.77 18.23
CA LYS A 680 -15.38 4.52 18.85
C LYS A 680 -16.75 4.08 18.32
N ASP A 681 -17.69 5.02 18.21
CA ASP A 681 -19.07 4.73 17.76
C ASP A 681 -19.13 4.33 16.28
N LYS A 682 -18.15 4.74 15.46
CA LYS A 682 -18.03 4.31 14.05
C LYS A 682 -17.51 2.87 13.92
N TYR A 683 -16.91 2.34 14.98
CA TYR A 683 -16.35 0.99 15.05
C TYR A 683 -17.12 0.07 16.03
N GLN A 684 -18.27 0.52 16.53
CA GLN A 684 -19.31 -0.27 17.21
C GLN A 684 -20.49 -0.46 16.26
#